data_AF-A0A3D5GAM7-F1
#
_entry.id   AF-A0A3D5GAM7-F1
#
_cell.length_a   1.000
_cell.length_b   1.000
_cell.length_c   1.000
_cell.angle_alpha   90.00
_cell.angle_beta   90.00
_cell.angle_gamma   90.00
#
_symmetry.space_group_name_H-M   'P 1'
#
loop_
_entity.id
_entity.type
_entity.pdbx_description
1 polymer ?
#
loop_
_entity_poly.entity_id
_entity_poly.type
_entity_poly.pdbx_seq_one_letter_code
_entity_poly.pdbx_strand_id
1 'polypeptide(L)'
;MNDEIFDEIESDDNEATEATVVSDTLYIPLKNKSLKEIPLAFTVPDNIDPVIVKGLTIAWTKSALHELSTIQKAICKDDSTIKNLPYASLRGLLEVGLDSAARIQSNLGLSNYSLNSKSVNEPEPFAYLNCENIEDIQKALRPIINEWMINSLKPFAEKEDGLLEVIDRLEDLRERKELLKITALKSHVLPWKWNQDTGTTKHSNNYDYRALVDYAARAIAGKEIFQGLGTMKRVISSSGSLTTGMAELITDPITLPDTTGKFSLVVRLEVVTYPSLHQPLLKIDVSKRRWFSKLQPARYNSADISGFVFSDDYGDRAFSYTVLSQSEKQEKNQQEKKKNWFWAIDKDFEALRGKLKIPLKTLDHQNIDGSQIALGKASTERCQVMLTYRNGLQEGKHEIDAGVPEIDKLEAFEKIAKILEPIGFKAFDNYSPVKFKRGESHKLDDAASRMINLPTLLGAALEVLEKDDCYDLTTKYLESFEDNQLNSLLTKHLDTNLDHIAKGRKALQLVCQLKELKAMIQENHEAMRRLYPNERLLLVVFYEEHLQTDLRLLQAIIRVLWGGAIELMANRLPANTHGPKESLPGANLKPKERSQNRIKAWESIVQQLALRKQRTFCLVMAREWYPDNKHDDSVNKPSSRQALATIAGSCVQFLLPIETTKEKNILKLDNFSHRVQAALKDLLWAHSGRIDDVKEKVDKWLKDTPQEARPKEIIGITIVRKQKGRTRGDIGKTFLPIAMRLKVETGEPELCCAYEKGNSLQISPWSKFSDAIAFISQISPVKLANDKNKREIRFMEFVEQIISNSVDKGNQPLVMIDSSNCVQLWPWLADSKMNANQINLGQQYERMQDAWKGARLIRIRQNLAPGIIDKKVRYLTETSLEDTRIKKELTSTLEIPSASSVKGLFRLSATNQTGCVAYLSVRNEKPGKLRGQSCYRSTQINVAAKKADDSQDKLLNKAKLKVDQIASKPPFLGQWTTPNPLEIVVTLRQENDKPDRLAALVESLRYSFGHYSDWSSLPATLFFERVVRDYISEFAIVEDEETEEESDLEQMT
;
A
#
# COMPACT_ATOMS: atom_id res chain seq x y z
N MET A 1 6.37 8.85 11.64
CA MET A 1 4.98 8.52 12.03
C MET A 1 4.68 7.14 11.46
N ASN A 2 4.29 6.23 12.35
CA ASN A 2 4.26 4.79 12.17
C ASN A 2 2.90 4.29 11.65
N ASP A 3 2.45 4.76 10.49
CA ASP A 3 1.15 4.38 9.93
C ASP A 3 1.13 2.97 9.27
N GLU A 4 2.18 2.17 9.43
CA GLU A 4 2.16 0.74 9.03
C GLU A 4 2.37 -0.22 10.21
N ILE A 5 2.61 0.28 11.43
CA ILE A 5 2.84 -0.56 12.62
C ILE A 5 1.53 -0.76 13.42
N PHE A 6 0.42 -0.14 12.99
CA PHE A 6 -0.85 -0.14 13.75
C PHE A 6 -2.10 -0.54 12.96
N ASP A 7 -1.95 -1.33 11.89
CA ASP A 7 -3.11 -1.94 11.22
C ASP A 7 -3.41 -3.39 11.67
N GLU A 8 -2.63 -3.96 12.59
CA GLU A 8 -3.06 -5.11 13.42
C GLU A 8 -3.69 -4.60 14.72
N ILE A 9 -4.72 -3.77 14.61
CA ILE A 9 -5.77 -3.81 15.62
C ILE A 9 -6.63 -4.98 15.17
N GLU A 10 -6.64 -6.08 15.93
CA GLU A 10 -7.73 -7.06 15.85
C GLU A 10 -8.99 -6.23 15.72
N SER A 11 -9.64 -6.27 14.54
CA SER A 11 -10.93 -5.66 14.35
C SER A 11 -11.73 -6.06 15.56
N ASP A 12 -12.26 -5.07 16.28
CA ASP A 12 -13.27 -5.32 17.29
C ASP A 12 -14.39 -6.04 16.52
N ASP A 13 -14.31 -7.38 16.47
CA ASP A 13 -15.17 -8.30 15.72
C ASP A 13 -16.61 -8.30 16.30
N ASN A 14 -16.90 -7.30 17.13
CA ASN A 14 -18.13 -7.01 17.83
C ASN A 14 -19.05 -6.05 17.08
N GLU A 15 -18.68 -5.50 15.92
CA GLU A 15 -19.69 -4.97 14.98
C GLU A 15 -20.33 -6.10 14.17
N ALA A 16 -20.86 -7.10 14.89
CA ALA A 16 -21.89 -7.97 14.34
C ALA A 16 -23.17 -7.13 14.22
N THR A 17 -23.34 -6.44 13.10
CA THR A 17 -24.67 -6.01 12.66
C THR A 17 -25.58 -7.25 12.70
N GLU A 18 -26.57 -7.21 13.58
CA GLU A 18 -27.45 -8.36 13.84
C GLU A 18 -28.14 -8.80 12.55
N ALA A 19 -28.07 -10.10 12.25
CA ALA A 19 -28.72 -10.66 11.09
C ALA A 19 -30.22 -10.85 11.39
N THR A 20 -31.09 -10.34 10.52
CA THR A 20 -32.54 -10.44 10.70
C THR A 20 -33.05 -11.72 10.05
N VAL A 21 -33.67 -12.61 10.82
CA VAL A 21 -34.27 -13.85 10.27
C VAL A 21 -35.37 -13.49 9.28
N VAL A 22 -35.32 -14.09 8.09
CA VAL A 22 -36.23 -13.78 6.96
C VAL A 22 -37.31 -14.84 6.82
N SER A 23 -37.09 -16.04 7.36
CA SER A 23 -38.03 -17.16 7.29
C SER A 23 -37.88 -18.10 8.48
N ASP A 24 -39.00 -18.64 8.94
CA ASP A 24 -39.06 -19.68 9.97
C ASP A 24 -38.70 -21.08 9.42
N THR A 25 -38.58 -21.23 8.09
CA THR A 25 -38.15 -22.48 7.46
C THR A 25 -36.76 -22.88 7.95
N LEU A 26 -36.63 -24.13 8.38
CA LEU A 26 -35.39 -24.69 8.88
C LEU A 26 -34.59 -25.38 7.77
N TYR A 27 -33.28 -25.26 7.83
CA TYR A 27 -32.35 -25.81 6.87
C TYR A 27 -31.21 -26.56 7.53
N ILE A 28 -30.70 -27.60 6.88
CA ILE A 28 -29.44 -28.28 7.22
C ILE A 28 -28.35 -27.75 6.29
N PRO A 29 -27.25 -27.18 6.83
CA PRO A 29 -26.12 -26.79 6.00
C PRO A 29 -25.37 -28.02 5.47
N LEU A 30 -25.30 -28.15 4.15
CA LEU A 30 -24.45 -29.12 3.48
C LEU A 30 -23.01 -28.60 3.35
N LYS A 31 -22.13 -29.37 2.70
CA LYS A 31 -20.74 -28.96 2.49
C LYS A 31 -20.68 -27.85 1.43
N ASN A 32 -20.10 -26.71 1.78
CA ASN A 32 -19.77 -25.67 0.81
C ASN A 32 -18.91 -26.26 -0.31
N LYS A 33 -19.26 -25.97 -1.56
CA LYS A 33 -18.54 -26.46 -2.73
C LYS A 33 -17.82 -25.29 -3.40
N SER A 34 -16.53 -25.46 -3.66
CA SER A 34 -15.81 -24.62 -4.62
C SER A 34 -16.27 -25.03 -6.02
N LEU A 35 -16.71 -24.05 -6.82
CA LEU A 35 -17.15 -24.26 -8.19
C LEU A 35 -16.00 -23.99 -9.16
N LYS A 36 -15.31 -22.87 -8.99
CA LYS A 36 -14.27 -22.40 -9.90
C LYS A 36 -13.38 -21.37 -9.22
N GLU A 37 -12.08 -21.45 -9.43
CA GLU A 37 -11.13 -20.39 -9.13
C GLU A 37 -11.07 -19.43 -10.34
N ILE A 38 -11.11 -18.13 -10.09
CA ILE A 38 -11.26 -17.11 -11.14
C ILE A 38 -10.23 -16.00 -10.89
N PRO A 39 -9.17 -15.91 -11.71
CA PRO A 39 -8.32 -14.73 -11.75
C PRO A 39 -9.12 -13.57 -12.32
N LEU A 40 -9.02 -12.40 -11.68
CA LEU A 40 -9.67 -11.16 -12.13
C LEU A 40 -8.89 -10.54 -13.30
N ALA A 41 -8.80 -11.27 -14.40
CA ALA A 41 -8.13 -10.85 -15.62
C ALA A 41 -8.80 -11.43 -16.87
N PHE A 42 -8.71 -10.68 -17.96
CA PHE A 42 -9.03 -11.15 -19.30
C PHE A 42 -7.78 -11.28 -20.16
N THR A 43 -7.88 -12.11 -21.20
CA THR A 43 -6.89 -12.26 -22.26
C THR A 43 -7.60 -12.29 -23.61
N VAL A 44 -6.85 -12.43 -24.70
CA VAL A 44 -7.39 -12.63 -26.05
C VAL A 44 -6.73 -13.83 -26.73
N PRO A 45 -7.41 -14.51 -27.67
CA PRO A 45 -6.77 -15.52 -28.51
C PRO A 45 -5.69 -14.91 -29.42
N ASP A 46 -4.62 -15.65 -29.68
CA ASP A 46 -3.55 -15.23 -30.62
C ASP A 46 -4.07 -15.04 -32.06
N ASN A 47 -5.17 -15.70 -32.43
CA ASN A 47 -5.70 -15.78 -33.78
C ASN A 47 -6.99 -14.96 -33.99
N ILE A 48 -7.28 -13.98 -33.13
CA ILE A 48 -8.43 -13.09 -33.32
C ILE A 48 -8.20 -12.12 -34.49
N ASP A 49 -9.29 -11.76 -35.16
CA ASP A 49 -9.26 -10.71 -36.19
C ASP A 49 -8.71 -9.39 -35.62
N PRO A 50 -7.83 -8.68 -36.35
CA PRO A 50 -7.27 -7.43 -35.88
C PRO A 50 -8.33 -6.37 -35.57
N VAL A 51 -8.42 -5.95 -34.31
CA VAL A 51 -9.21 -4.81 -33.87
C VAL A 51 -8.34 -3.56 -33.97
N ILE A 52 -8.76 -2.65 -34.85
CA ILE A 52 -8.09 -1.38 -35.08
C ILE A 52 -8.98 -0.27 -34.52
N VAL A 53 -8.48 0.46 -33.53
CA VAL A 53 -9.09 1.69 -33.06
C VAL A 53 -8.62 2.82 -33.97
N LYS A 54 -9.59 3.43 -34.65
CA LYS A 54 -9.39 4.64 -35.44
C LYS A 54 -9.91 5.85 -34.67
N GLY A 55 -9.23 6.96 -34.82
CA GLY A 55 -9.57 8.15 -34.06
C GLY A 55 -8.80 9.38 -34.54
N LEU A 56 -8.81 10.41 -33.69
CA LEU A 56 -8.02 11.61 -33.85
C LEU A 56 -7.22 11.86 -32.56
N THR A 57 -6.04 12.44 -32.71
CA THR A 57 -5.30 13.02 -31.58
C THR A 57 -5.21 14.54 -31.73
N ILE A 58 -5.16 15.23 -30.59
CA ILE A 58 -4.95 16.68 -30.51
C ILE A 58 -3.62 16.95 -29.83
N ALA A 59 -2.79 17.77 -30.47
CA ALA A 59 -1.54 18.29 -29.92
C ALA A 59 -1.47 19.81 -30.12
N TRP A 60 -0.66 20.50 -29.32
CA TRP A 60 -0.28 21.89 -29.61
C TRP A 60 0.65 21.95 -30.82
N THR A 61 0.64 23.05 -31.56
CA THR A 61 1.70 23.30 -32.55
C THR A 61 2.95 23.87 -31.87
N LYS A 62 4.10 23.80 -32.55
CA LYS A 62 5.35 24.40 -32.04
C LYS A 62 5.20 25.90 -31.81
N SER A 63 4.53 26.60 -32.74
CA SER A 63 4.23 28.03 -32.62
C SER A 63 3.37 28.33 -31.40
N ALA A 64 2.33 27.53 -31.16
CA ALA A 64 1.48 27.69 -29.99
C ALA A 64 2.28 27.49 -28.68
N LEU A 65 3.10 26.44 -28.58
CA LEU A 65 3.92 26.21 -27.39
C LEU A 65 4.95 27.33 -27.16
N HIS A 66 5.51 27.90 -28.22
CA HIS A 66 6.43 29.03 -28.12
C HIS A 66 5.76 30.26 -27.49
N GLU A 67 4.58 30.64 -27.97
CA GLU A 67 3.83 31.78 -27.42
C GLU A 67 3.36 31.49 -25.98
N LEU A 68 2.86 30.28 -25.71
CA LEU A 68 2.46 29.86 -24.35
C LEU A 68 3.65 29.83 -23.37
N SER A 69 4.83 29.39 -23.81
CA SER A 69 6.09 29.46 -23.03
C SER A 69 6.50 30.90 -22.76
N THR A 70 6.26 31.81 -23.69
CA THR A 70 6.54 33.24 -23.53
C THR A 70 5.67 33.85 -22.43
N ILE A 71 4.36 33.54 -22.41
CA ILE A 71 3.44 33.96 -21.35
C ILE A 71 3.91 33.43 -19.99
N GLN A 72 4.21 32.13 -19.92
CA GLN A 72 4.67 31.48 -18.68
C GLN A 72 5.96 32.12 -18.15
N LYS A 73 6.98 32.31 -19.00
CA LYS A 73 8.27 32.89 -18.62
C LYS A 73 8.17 34.32 -18.15
N ALA A 74 7.33 35.15 -18.78
CA ALA A 74 7.15 36.53 -18.38
C ALA A 74 6.59 36.63 -16.95
N ILE A 75 5.60 35.80 -16.62
CA ILE A 75 4.94 35.80 -15.32
C ILE A 75 5.82 35.20 -14.21
N CYS A 76 6.79 34.36 -14.55
CA CYS A 76 7.75 33.78 -13.59
C CYS A 76 8.98 34.68 -13.32
N LYS A 77 9.16 35.84 -13.99
CA LYS A 77 10.37 36.66 -13.82
C LYS A 77 10.48 37.35 -12.44
N ASP A 78 9.37 37.59 -11.77
CA ASP A 78 9.31 38.37 -10.51
C ASP A 78 8.96 37.54 -9.26
N ASP A 79 8.72 36.24 -9.41
CA ASP A 79 8.31 35.33 -8.33
C ASP A 79 9.24 34.10 -8.31
N SER A 80 9.79 33.73 -7.16
CA SER A 80 10.63 32.53 -7.03
C SER A 80 9.84 31.24 -7.26
N THR A 81 8.50 31.33 -7.34
CA THR A 81 7.59 30.21 -7.58
C THR A 81 7.16 30.14 -9.04
N ILE A 82 7.41 29.00 -9.69
CA ILE A 82 7.02 28.76 -11.08
C ILE A 82 5.49 28.66 -11.16
N LYS A 83 4.84 29.57 -11.88
CA LYS A 83 3.38 29.53 -12.09
C LYS A 83 3.05 28.78 -13.36
N ASN A 84 2.21 27.75 -13.22
CA ASN A 84 1.64 27.04 -14.36
C ASN A 84 0.59 27.89 -15.09
N LEU A 85 0.48 27.68 -16.41
CA LEU A 85 -0.63 28.22 -17.20
C LEU A 85 -1.97 27.70 -16.68
N PRO A 86 -3.10 28.40 -16.92
CA PRO A 86 -4.42 28.00 -16.42
C PRO A 86 -5.02 26.83 -17.24
N TYR A 87 -4.25 25.77 -17.51
CA TYR A 87 -4.66 24.61 -18.33
C TYR A 87 -5.76 23.76 -17.65
N ALA A 88 -5.89 23.82 -16.33
CA ALA A 88 -6.99 23.23 -15.57
C ALA A 88 -8.35 23.62 -16.16
N SER A 89 -8.66 24.93 -16.23
CA SER A 89 -9.92 25.38 -16.84
C SER A 89 -10.18 24.83 -18.26
N LEU A 90 -9.16 24.74 -19.11
CA LEU A 90 -9.29 24.14 -20.44
C LEU A 90 -9.61 22.64 -20.37
N ARG A 91 -9.01 21.90 -19.45
CA ARG A 91 -9.24 20.47 -19.28
C ARG A 91 -10.70 20.20 -18.93
N GLY A 92 -11.25 20.89 -17.94
CA GLY A 92 -12.67 20.79 -17.58
C GLY A 92 -13.60 21.10 -18.75
N LEU A 93 -13.29 22.13 -19.55
CA LEU A 93 -14.08 22.45 -20.76
C LEU A 93 -14.00 21.35 -21.83
N LEU A 94 -12.82 20.75 -22.03
CA LEU A 94 -12.63 19.66 -22.99
C LEU A 94 -13.34 18.37 -22.55
N GLU A 95 -13.30 18.03 -21.25
CA GLU A 95 -13.97 16.83 -20.72
C GLU A 95 -15.48 16.85 -21.00
N VAL A 96 -16.12 18.02 -20.83
CA VAL A 96 -17.55 18.20 -21.05
C VAL A 96 -17.88 18.42 -22.54
N GLY A 97 -17.06 19.19 -23.25
CA GLY A 97 -17.35 19.62 -24.62
C GLY A 97 -16.97 18.61 -25.71
N LEU A 98 -16.20 17.57 -25.40
CA LEU A 98 -15.79 16.54 -26.36
C LEU A 98 -16.44 15.18 -26.05
N ASP A 99 -17.58 14.91 -26.67
CA ASP A 99 -18.32 13.65 -26.48
C ASP A 99 -17.49 12.42 -26.89
N SER A 100 -16.64 12.55 -27.91
CA SER A 100 -15.77 11.48 -28.41
C SER A 100 -14.48 11.30 -27.62
N ALA A 101 -14.26 12.06 -26.53
CA ALA A 101 -13.05 11.95 -25.73
C ALA A 101 -12.88 10.53 -25.14
N ALA A 102 -11.80 9.87 -25.57
CA ALA A 102 -11.33 8.64 -24.96
C ALA A 102 -10.47 8.97 -23.73
N ARG A 103 -9.57 9.95 -23.88
CA ARG A 103 -8.60 10.34 -22.86
C ARG A 103 -8.12 11.77 -23.04
N ILE A 104 -7.88 12.45 -21.92
CA ILE A 104 -7.28 13.80 -21.88
C ILE A 104 -6.19 13.79 -20.80
N GLN A 105 -4.97 14.19 -21.18
CA GLN A 105 -3.83 14.32 -20.25
C GLN A 105 -4.09 15.45 -19.23
N SER A 106 -3.73 15.24 -17.97
CA SER A 106 -3.98 16.19 -16.86
C SER A 106 -3.40 17.58 -17.10
N ASN A 107 -2.18 17.66 -17.62
CA ASN A 107 -1.47 18.91 -17.87
C ASN A 107 -1.70 19.49 -19.27
N LEU A 108 -2.47 18.81 -20.12
CA LEU A 108 -2.69 19.17 -21.54
C LEU A 108 -1.41 19.41 -22.36
N GLY A 109 -0.26 18.86 -21.97
CA GLY A 109 1.03 19.17 -22.60
C GLY A 109 1.53 20.60 -22.33
N LEU A 110 1.02 21.27 -21.31
CA LEU A 110 1.34 22.65 -20.90
C LEU A 110 2.04 22.73 -19.54
N SER A 111 2.61 21.62 -19.08
CA SER A 111 3.49 21.63 -17.90
C SER A 111 4.74 22.46 -18.18
N ASN A 112 5.40 22.95 -17.12
CA ASN A 112 6.67 23.66 -17.23
C ASN A 112 7.71 22.85 -18.03
N TYR A 113 7.76 21.53 -17.82
CA TYR A 113 8.61 20.63 -18.60
C TYR A 113 8.28 20.66 -20.09
N SER A 114 7.02 20.46 -20.43
CA SER A 114 6.56 20.38 -21.82
C SER A 114 6.80 21.69 -22.57
N LEU A 115 6.66 22.83 -21.90
CA LEU A 115 6.90 24.17 -22.46
C LEU A 115 8.40 24.50 -22.65
N ASN A 116 9.29 23.91 -21.84
CA ASN A 116 10.70 24.27 -21.79
C ASN A 116 11.67 23.13 -22.14
N SER A 117 11.17 21.98 -22.59
CA SER A 117 11.99 20.84 -22.97
C SER A 117 12.84 21.16 -24.22
N LYS A 118 14.16 21.07 -24.06
CA LYS A 118 15.13 21.27 -25.16
C LYS A 118 15.23 20.07 -26.12
N SER A 119 14.62 18.93 -25.80
CA SER A 119 14.88 17.64 -26.47
C SER A 119 13.74 17.10 -27.35
N VAL A 120 12.59 17.78 -27.43
CA VAL A 120 11.42 17.23 -28.12
C VAL A 120 11.23 17.91 -29.48
N ASN A 121 11.50 17.15 -30.56
CA ASN A 121 11.37 17.63 -31.94
C ASN A 121 9.91 17.81 -32.41
N GLU A 122 8.90 17.21 -31.76
CA GLU A 122 7.47 17.39 -32.06
C GLU A 122 6.60 17.36 -30.79
N PRO A 123 5.62 18.27 -30.64
CA PRO A 123 4.70 18.28 -29.49
C PRO A 123 3.94 16.96 -29.33
N GLU A 124 3.85 16.43 -28.10
CA GLU A 124 3.09 15.22 -27.81
C GLU A 124 1.57 15.48 -27.83
N PRO A 125 0.75 14.50 -28.26
CA PRO A 125 -0.70 14.63 -28.18
C PRO A 125 -1.22 14.54 -26.75
N PHE A 126 -2.05 15.51 -26.38
CA PHE A 126 -2.66 15.61 -25.06
C PHE A 126 -4.09 15.09 -24.98
N ALA A 127 -4.81 14.96 -26.10
CA ALA A 127 -6.15 14.38 -26.14
C ALA A 127 -6.29 13.34 -27.25
N TYR A 128 -7.07 12.30 -26.97
CA TYR A 128 -7.32 11.16 -27.84
C TYR A 128 -8.83 10.97 -27.99
N LEU A 129 -9.31 10.89 -29.23
CA LEU A 129 -10.72 10.92 -29.58
C LEU A 129 -11.12 9.71 -30.41
N ASN A 130 -12.25 9.09 -30.08
CA ASN A 130 -12.86 7.97 -30.81
C ASN A 130 -13.79 8.47 -31.93
N CYS A 131 -13.29 9.32 -32.81
CA CYS A 131 -14.00 9.83 -33.98
C CYS A 131 -13.02 10.03 -35.14
N GLU A 132 -13.48 9.96 -36.38
CA GLU A 132 -12.63 10.20 -37.57
C GLU A 132 -12.93 11.55 -38.24
N ASN A 133 -14.02 12.24 -37.87
CA ASN A 133 -14.41 13.50 -38.50
C ASN A 133 -13.66 14.70 -37.89
N ILE A 134 -12.67 15.21 -38.63
CA ILE A 134 -11.87 16.37 -38.23
C ILE A 134 -12.74 17.64 -38.14
N GLU A 135 -13.71 17.82 -39.03
CA GLU A 135 -14.52 19.05 -39.09
C GLU A 135 -15.41 19.20 -37.85
N ASP A 136 -16.02 18.11 -37.40
CA ASP A 136 -16.85 18.10 -36.19
C ASP A 136 -16.03 18.47 -34.95
N ILE A 137 -14.81 17.93 -34.86
CA ILE A 137 -13.89 18.25 -33.75
C ILE A 137 -13.41 19.69 -33.83
N GLN A 138 -13.08 20.21 -35.01
CA GLN A 138 -12.75 21.63 -35.16
C GLN A 138 -13.91 22.53 -34.73
N LYS A 139 -15.15 22.16 -35.10
CA LYS A 139 -16.36 22.88 -34.72
C LYS A 139 -16.60 22.86 -33.20
N ALA A 140 -16.35 21.74 -32.54
CA ALA A 140 -16.48 21.60 -31.09
C ALA A 140 -15.37 22.34 -30.32
N LEU A 141 -14.13 22.30 -30.82
CA LEU A 141 -12.98 22.94 -30.17
C LEU A 141 -13.04 24.47 -30.21
N ARG A 142 -13.56 25.07 -31.30
CA ARG A 142 -13.59 26.52 -31.46
C ARG A 142 -14.23 27.25 -30.26
N PRO A 143 -15.47 26.95 -29.84
CA PRO A 143 -16.06 27.62 -28.67
C PRO A 143 -15.33 27.30 -27.37
N ILE A 144 -14.78 26.09 -27.20
CA ILE A 144 -14.03 25.68 -26.00
C ILE A 144 -12.74 26.51 -25.84
N ILE A 145 -11.94 26.62 -26.90
CA ILE A 145 -10.70 27.40 -26.88
C ILE A 145 -11.00 28.88 -26.70
N ASN A 146 -12.03 29.41 -27.35
CA ASN A 146 -12.43 30.81 -27.19
C ASN A 146 -12.79 31.13 -25.74
N GLU A 147 -13.60 30.29 -25.12
CA GLU A 147 -14.00 30.44 -23.72
C GLU A 147 -12.79 30.40 -22.78
N TRP A 148 -11.85 29.47 -23.01
CA TRP A 148 -10.62 29.38 -22.23
C TRP A 148 -9.74 30.62 -22.39
N MET A 149 -9.52 31.09 -23.62
CA MET A 149 -8.66 32.24 -23.87
C MET A 149 -9.24 33.52 -23.25
N ILE A 150 -10.55 33.74 -23.39
CA ILE A 150 -11.23 34.94 -22.86
C ILE A 150 -11.32 34.90 -21.32
N ASN A 151 -11.74 33.78 -20.74
CA ASN A 151 -12.10 33.74 -19.32
C ASN A 151 -10.94 33.31 -18.40
N SER A 152 -9.89 32.71 -18.95
CA SER A 152 -8.79 32.15 -18.14
C SER A 152 -7.41 32.62 -18.58
N LEU A 153 -7.05 32.50 -19.87
CA LEU A 153 -5.70 32.85 -20.32
C LEU A 153 -5.46 34.37 -20.35
N LYS A 154 -6.41 35.15 -20.88
CA LYS A 154 -6.30 36.61 -20.96
C LYS A 154 -6.23 37.28 -19.58
N PRO A 155 -7.13 36.99 -18.61
CA PRO A 155 -7.01 37.51 -17.25
C PRO A 155 -5.74 37.03 -16.51
N PHE A 156 -5.18 35.89 -16.93
CA PHE A 156 -3.91 35.41 -16.40
C PHE A 156 -2.72 36.25 -16.90
N ALA A 157 -2.76 36.68 -18.17
CA ALA A 157 -1.70 37.47 -18.81
C ALA A 157 -1.81 38.98 -18.59
N GLU A 158 -3.01 39.53 -18.38
CA GLU A 158 -3.27 40.97 -18.11
C GLU A 158 -2.57 41.50 -16.86
N LYS A 159 -1.94 40.62 -16.07
CA LYS A 159 -1.17 40.97 -14.87
C LYS A 159 0.21 41.55 -15.20
N GLU A 160 0.68 41.41 -16.44
CA GLU A 160 2.01 41.84 -16.89
C GLU A 160 1.92 42.66 -18.19
N ASP A 161 2.69 43.74 -18.28
CA ASP A 161 2.69 44.60 -19.46
C ASP A 161 3.32 43.90 -20.69
N GLY A 162 2.68 44.03 -21.85
CA GLY A 162 3.19 43.51 -23.13
C GLY A 162 2.76 42.08 -23.51
N LEU A 163 2.00 41.36 -22.65
CA LEU A 163 1.52 40.01 -22.97
C LEU A 163 0.24 39.96 -23.82
N LEU A 164 -0.45 41.08 -23.99
CA LEU A 164 -1.64 41.16 -24.84
C LEU A 164 -1.31 40.87 -26.32
N GLU A 165 -0.17 41.35 -26.82
CA GLU A 165 0.30 41.04 -28.17
C GLU A 165 0.60 39.54 -28.37
N VAL A 166 1.00 38.84 -27.31
CA VAL A 166 1.23 37.38 -27.33
C VAL A 166 -0.11 36.64 -27.44
N ILE A 167 -1.15 37.13 -26.76
CA ILE A 167 -2.50 36.60 -26.86
C ILE A 167 -3.08 36.83 -28.25
N ASP A 168 -2.91 38.03 -28.83
CA ASP A 168 -3.38 38.33 -30.18
C ASP A 168 -2.73 37.38 -31.20
N ARG A 169 -1.44 37.04 -31.04
CA ARG A 169 -0.78 36.02 -31.87
C ARG A 169 -1.36 34.61 -31.68
N LEU A 170 -1.76 34.23 -30.48
CA LEU A 170 -2.46 32.95 -30.23
C LEU A 170 -3.86 32.94 -30.87
N GLU A 171 -4.56 34.07 -30.87
CA GLU A 171 -5.83 34.23 -31.58
C GLU A 171 -5.66 34.15 -33.10
N ASP A 172 -4.62 34.76 -33.65
CA ASP A 172 -4.26 34.65 -35.07
C ASP A 172 -3.95 33.20 -35.46
N LEU A 173 -3.15 32.49 -34.64
CA LEU A 173 -2.89 31.07 -34.83
C LEU A 173 -4.18 30.25 -34.80
N ARG A 174 -5.13 30.59 -33.92
CA ARG A 174 -6.45 29.93 -33.88
C ARG A 174 -7.24 30.15 -35.17
N GLU A 175 -7.37 31.39 -35.63
CA GLU A 175 -8.14 31.72 -36.85
C GLU A 175 -7.52 31.08 -38.10
N ARG A 176 -6.18 30.97 -38.15
CA ARG A 176 -5.47 30.27 -39.23
C ARG A 176 -5.49 28.74 -39.10
N LYS A 177 -6.11 28.19 -38.05
CA LYS A 177 -6.10 26.75 -37.71
C LYS A 177 -4.70 26.17 -37.46
N GLU A 178 -3.78 27.01 -36.99
CA GLU A 178 -2.38 26.71 -36.68
C GLU A 178 -2.12 26.63 -35.16
N LEU A 179 -3.13 26.80 -34.31
CA LEU A 179 -3.00 26.66 -32.85
C LEU A 179 -2.86 25.20 -32.41
N LEU A 180 -3.66 24.31 -33.00
CA LEU A 180 -3.73 22.89 -32.66
C LEU A 180 -3.46 22.03 -33.88
N LYS A 181 -2.68 20.97 -33.70
CA LYS A 181 -2.46 19.91 -34.69
C LYS A 181 -3.44 18.77 -34.40
N ILE A 182 -4.32 18.47 -35.35
CA ILE A 182 -5.23 17.32 -35.29
C ILE A 182 -4.70 16.27 -36.27
N THR A 183 -4.37 15.08 -35.78
CA THR A 183 -3.84 14.00 -36.62
C THR A 183 -4.68 12.74 -36.51
N ALA A 184 -4.83 12.02 -37.63
CA ALA A 184 -5.45 10.70 -37.63
C ALA A 184 -4.67 9.73 -36.75
N LEU A 185 -5.41 9.00 -35.91
CA LEU A 185 -4.91 7.94 -35.07
C LEU A 185 -5.37 6.60 -35.63
N LYS A 186 -4.43 5.66 -35.74
CA LYS A 186 -4.73 4.27 -36.04
C LYS A 186 -3.90 3.39 -35.10
N SER A 187 -4.54 2.81 -34.10
CA SER A 187 -3.89 1.91 -33.13
C SER A 187 -4.44 0.49 -33.28
N HIS A 188 -3.55 -0.49 -33.32
CA HIS A 188 -3.89 -1.91 -33.34
C HIS A 188 -3.98 -2.40 -31.90
N VAL A 189 -5.20 -2.59 -31.40
CA VAL A 189 -5.44 -2.90 -29.98
C VAL A 189 -5.53 -4.40 -29.70
N LEU A 190 -5.94 -5.24 -30.66
CA LEU A 190 -6.03 -6.70 -30.49
C LEU A 190 -5.82 -7.42 -31.84
N PRO A 191 -5.22 -8.62 -31.90
CA PRO A 191 -4.27 -9.14 -30.91
C PRO A 191 -2.95 -8.37 -31.02
N TRP A 192 -2.15 -8.36 -29.97
CA TRP A 192 -0.87 -7.67 -30.03
C TRP A 192 0.23 -8.51 -30.64
N LYS A 193 1.19 -7.79 -31.24
CA LYS A 193 2.46 -8.37 -31.65
C LYS A 193 3.20 -8.81 -30.40
N TRP A 194 4.04 -9.83 -30.54
CA TRP A 194 4.98 -10.23 -29.51
C TRP A 194 6.40 -10.16 -30.05
N ASN A 195 7.36 -10.04 -29.14
CA ASN A 195 8.77 -10.14 -29.47
C ASN A 195 9.06 -11.59 -29.89
N GLN A 196 9.71 -11.78 -31.05
CA GLN A 196 10.08 -13.10 -31.56
C GLN A 196 11.09 -13.80 -30.65
N ASP A 197 11.94 -13.05 -29.96
CA ASP A 197 13.00 -13.59 -29.11
C ASP A 197 12.49 -14.03 -27.74
N THR A 198 11.49 -13.33 -27.19
CA THR A 198 11.00 -13.58 -25.82
C THR A 198 9.60 -14.20 -25.77
N GLY A 199 8.86 -14.17 -26.87
CA GLY A 199 7.43 -14.49 -26.91
C GLY A 199 6.57 -13.50 -26.11
N THR A 200 7.15 -12.47 -25.48
CA THR A 200 6.38 -11.51 -24.70
C THR A 200 5.71 -10.50 -25.60
N THR A 201 4.48 -10.15 -25.27
CA THR A 201 3.75 -9.01 -25.81
C THR A 201 4.62 -7.75 -26.04
N LYS A 202 4.45 -7.13 -27.21
CA LYS A 202 5.16 -5.93 -27.67
C LYS A 202 4.17 -4.90 -28.23
N HIS A 203 4.19 -3.70 -27.65
CA HIS A 203 3.47 -2.55 -28.20
C HIS A 203 4.18 -2.00 -29.44
N SER A 204 3.43 -1.43 -30.38
CA SER A 204 3.96 -0.79 -31.58
C SER A 204 4.25 0.70 -31.38
N ASN A 205 3.51 1.34 -30.47
CA ASN A 205 3.70 2.72 -30.04
C ASN A 205 3.32 2.87 -28.55
N ASN A 206 3.66 4.02 -27.95
CA ASN A 206 3.41 4.29 -26.52
C ASN A 206 1.91 4.40 -26.16
N TYR A 207 1.02 4.54 -27.15
CA TYR A 207 -0.42 4.66 -26.94
C TYR A 207 -1.15 3.31 -26.97
N ASP A 208 -0.61 2.25 -27.56
CA ASP A 208 -1.35 0.98 -27.73
C ASP A 208 -1.88 0.40 -26.40
N TYR A 209 -1.06 0.41 -25.34
CA TYR A 209 -1.49 -0.01 -24.00
C TYR A 209 -2.69 0.82 -23.49
N ARG A 210 -2.69 2.13 -23.77
CA ARG A 210 -3.75 3.06 -23.36
C ARG A 210 -5.01 2.86 -24.22
N ALA A 211 -4.84 2.66 -25.51
CA ALA A 211 -5.93 2.41 -26.45
C ALA A 211 -6.74 1.17 -26.06
N LEU A 212 -6.09 0.09 -25.59
CA LEU A 212 -6.77 -1.14 -25.18
C LEU A 212 -7.67 -0.93 -23.96
N VAL A 213 -7.14 -0.30 -22.90
CA VAL A 213 -7.94 -0.01 -21.70
C VAL A 213 -9.04 0.99 -21.97
N ASP A 214 -8.80 1.98 -22.83
CA ASP A 214 -9.80 2.97 -23.23
C ASP A 214 -10.92 2.31 -24.04
N TYR A 215 -10.56 1.38 -24.93
CA TYR A 215 -11.51 0.59 -25.71
C TYR A 215 -12.40 -0.29 -24.81
N ALA A 216 -11.79 -1.01 -23.87
CA ALA A 216 -12.53 -1.82 -22.90
C ALA A 216 -13.40 -0.96 -21.97
N ALA A 217 -12.86 0.14 -21.43
CA ALA A 217 -13.60 1.06 -20.59
C ALA A 217 -14.80 1.67 -21.32
N ARG A 218 -14.65 2.01 -22.61
CA ARG A 218 -15.76 2.53 -23.44
C ARG A 218 -16.87 1.51 -23.62
N ALA A 219 -16.55 0.23 -23.75
CA ALA A 219 -17.55 -0.83 -23.85
C ALA A 219 -18.37 -1.01 -22.54
N ILE A 220 -17.74 -0.78 -21.39
CA ILE A 220 -18.36 -0.89 -20.06
C ILE A 220 -19.17 0.37 -19.69
N ALA A 221 -18.72 1.54 -20.16
CA ALA A 221 -19.38 2.82 -19.87
C ALA A 221 -20.86 2.81 -20.24
N GLY A 222 -21.71 3.37 -19.38
CA GLY A 222 -23.16 3.38 -19.61
C GLY A 222 -23.85 2.01 -19.41
N LYS A 223 -23.14 1.00 -18.90
CA LYS A 223 -23.71 -0.29 -18.51
C LYS A 223 -23.73 -0.44 -17.00
N GLU A 224 -24.76 -1.12 -16.50
CA GLU A 224 -24.86 -1.49 -15.08
C GLU A 224 -24.03 -2.74 -14.79
N ILE A 225 -23.09 -2.61 -13.86
CA ILE A 225 -22.20 -3.69 -13.42
C ILE A 225 -22.59 -4.21 -12.04
N PHE A 226 -22.91 -3.32 -11.12
CA PHE A 226 -23.37 -3.66 -9.77
C PHE A 226 -24.87 -3.45 -9.69
N GLN A 227 -25.59 -4.46 -9.19
CA GLN A 227 -27.04 -4.46 -9.18
C GLN A 227 -27.62 -3.26 -8.39
N GLY A 228 -28.47 -2.47 -9.04
CA GLY A 228 -29.19 -1.35 -8.44
C GLY A 228 -28.35 -0.08 -8.24
N LEU A 229 -27.11 -0.03 -8.74
CA LEU A 229 -26.22 1.13 -8.61
C LEU A 229 -26.12 2.00 -9.87
N GLY A 230 -26.93 1.70 -10.90
CA GLY A 230 -26.92 2.44 -12.15
C GLY A 230 -25.70 2.15 -13.04
N THR A 231 -25.43 3.04 -13.97
CA THR A 231 -24.40 2.84 -14.99
C THR A 231 -23.00 3.18 -14.49
N MET A 232 -22.00 2.45 -15.01
CA MET A 232 -20.59 2.80 -14.79
C MET A 232 -20.20 4.04 -15.61
N LYS A 233 -19.56 5.00 -14.95
CA LYS A 233 -19.10 6.27 -15.52
C LYS A 233 -17.58 6.26 -15.66
N ARG A 234 -17.03 6.49 -16.85
CA ARG A 234 -15.58 6.60 -17.07
C ARG A 234 -15.01 7.88 -16.47
N VAL A 235 -13.77 7.81 -16.00
CA VAL A 235 -12.96 8.98 -15.64
C VAL A 235 -12.01 9.28 -16.81
N ILE A 236 -12.27 10.36 -17.55
CA ILE A 236 -11.56 10.70 -18.81
C ILE A 236 -10.23 11.40 -18.54
N SER A 237 -10.19 12.22 -17.49
CA SER A 237 -8.99 12.84 -16.95
C SER A 237 -8.88 12.46 -15.49
N SER A 238 -7.68 12.10 -15.04
CA SER A 238 -7.35 12.11 -13.62
C SER A 238 -5.95 12.66 -13.46
N SER A 239 -5.72 13.40 -12.38
CA SER A 239 -4.39 13.73 -11.91
C SER A 239 -3.70 12.46 -11.43
N GLY A 240 -2.48 12.20 -11.94
CA GLY A 240 -1.64 11.06 -11.57
C GLY A 240 -1.99 9.71 -12.23
N SER A 241 -0.94 8.96 -12.57
CA SER A 241 -0.92 7.51 -12.88
C SER A 241 -1.57 7.02 -14.19
N LEU A 242 -2.33 7.82 -14.93
CA LEU A 242 -2.96 7.41 -16.19
C LEU A 242 -1.99 7.25 -17.38
N THR A 243 -0.68 7.37 -17.13
CA THR A 243 0.39 7.29 -18.13
C THR A 243 0.72 5.84 -18.56
N THR A 244 0.19 4.80 -17.90
CA THR A 244 0.74 3.42 -17.93
C THR A 244 -0.16 2.32 -18.52
N GLY A 245 -1.25 2.65 -19.22
CA GLY A 245 -2.19 1.64 -19.75
C GLY A 245 -3.23 1.22 -18.70
N MET A 246 -3.83 2.22 -18.06
CA MET A 246 -4.91 2.06 -17.07
C MET A 246 -6.14 2.89 -17.45
N ALA A 247 -7.33 2.43 -17.10
CA ALA A 247 -8.56 3.20 -17.16
C ALA A 247 -9.40 2.96 -15.90
N GLU A 248 -10.15 3.97 -15.45
CA GLU A 248 -11.04 3.86 -14.29
C GLU A 248 -12.49 4.12 -14.68
N LEU A 249 -13.39 3.33 -14.11
CA LEU A 249 -14.82 3.55 -14.11
C LEU A 249 -15.33 3.59 -12.68
N ILE A 250 -16.34 4.42 -12.41
CA ILE A 250 -16.89 4.66 -11.09
C ILE A 250 -18.42 4.62 -11.12
N THR A 251 -19.05 4.08 -10.08
CA THR A 251 -20.51 4.20 -9.88
C THR A 251 -20.87 5.59 -9.39
N ASP A 252 -22.15 5.95 -9.48
CA ASP A 252 -22.67 7.08 -8.71
C ASP A 252 -22.43 6.88 -7.20
N PRO A 253 -22.35 7.98 -6.42
CA PRO A 253 -22.24 7.93 -4.96
C PRO A 253 -23.35 7.10 -4.30
N ILE A 254 -22.93 6.05 -3.60
CA ILE A 254 -23.78 5.13 -2.84
C ILE A 254 -24.01 5.71 -1.45
N THR A 255 -25.27 5.72 -1.04
CA THR A 255 -25.70 6.06 0.33
C THR A 255 -26.38 4.83 0.91
N LEU A 256 -25.95 4.39 2.09
CA LEU A 256 -26.55 3.24 2.77
C LEU A 256 -27.54 3.72 3.84
N PRO A 257 -28.61 2.95 4.12
CA PRO A 257 -29.47 3.19 5.27
C PRO A 257 -28.63 3.18 6.54
N ASP A 258 -28.87 4.13 7.44
CA ASP A 258 -28.23 4.23 8.76
C ASP A 258 -26.75 4.68 8.80
N THR A 259 -26.20 5.16 7.67
CA THR A 259 -24.86 5.78 7.61
C THR A 259 -24.91 7.16 6.97
N THR A 260 -24.11 8.10 7.47
CA THR A 260 -23.88 9.41 6.84
C THR A 260 -22.74 9.37 5.82
N GLY A 261 -21.84 8.39 5.94
CA GLY A 261 -20.75 8.15 5.00
C GLY A 261 -21.25 7.77 3.60
N LYS A 262 -20.63 8.34 2.55
CA LYS A 262 -20.88 7.96 1.15
C LYS A 262 -19.64 7.34 0.54
N PHE A 263 -19.83 6.45 -0.43
CA PHE A 263 -18.73 5.88 -1.22
C PHE A 263 -19.20 5.53 -2.63
N SER A 264 -18.27 5.29 -3.54
CA SER A 264 -18.55 4.72 -4.86
C SER A 264 -17.70 3.47 -5.06
N LEU A 265 -18.19 2.53 -5.87
CA LEU A 265 -17.39 1.40 -6.33
C LEU A 265 -16.61 1.82 -7.58
N VAL A 266 -15.31 1.55 -7.58
CA VAL A 266 -14.40 1.86 -8.69
C VAL A 266 -13.90 0.56 -9.29
N VAL A 267 -14.07 0.44 -10.61
CA VAL A 267 -13.46 -0.61 -11.44
C VAL A 267 -12.26 -0.02 -12.15
N ARG A 268 -11.07 -0.50 -11.82
CA ARG A 268 -9.83 -0.16 -12.52
C ARG A 268 -9.47 -1.28 -13.49
N LEU A 269 -9.26 -0.90 -14.74
CA LEU A 269 -8.72 -1.74 -15.80
C LEU A 269 -7.24 -1.42 -15.95
N GLU A 270 -6.40 -2.45 -16.04
CA GLU A 270 -4.96 -2.29 -16.18
C GLU A 270 -4.39 -3.34 -17.14
N VAL A 271 -3.52 -2.93 -18.05
CA VAL A 271 -2.75 -3.84 -18.88
C VAL A 271 -1.52 -4.34 -18.14
N VAL A 272 -1.39 -5.66 -18.05
CA VAL A 272 -0.27 -6.36 -17.42
C VAL A 272 0.36 -7.33 -18.40
N THR A 273 1.68 -7.32 -18.50
CA THR A 273 2.44 -8.30 -19.29
C THR A 273 3.12 -9.31 -18.38
N TYR A 274 3.44 -10.48 -18.91
CA TYR A 274 4.26 -11.49 -18.24
C TYR A 274 5.33 -12.00 -19.21
N PRO A 275 6.50 -12.43 -18.72
CA PRO A 275 7.53 -13.02 -19.56
C PRO A 275 6.97 -14.23 -20.31
N SER A 276 7.16 -14.23 -21.62
CA SER A 276 6.73 -15.30 -22.55
C SER A 276 5.22 -15.55 -22.64
N LEU A 277 4.42 -14.60 -22.16
CA LEU A 277 3.00 -14.57 -22.48
C LEU A 277 2.81 -13.74 -23.75
N HIS A 278 2.30 -14.37 -24.81
CA HIS A 278 2.11 -13.72 -26.12
C HIS A 278 1.16 -12.53 -26.04
N GLN A 279 0.02 -12.71 -25.39
CA GLN A 279 -1.00 -11.67 -25.20
C GLN A 279 -0.94 -11.08 -23.79
N PRO A 280 -1.18 -9.77 -23.65
CA PRO A 280 -1.26 -9.14 -22.33
C PRO A 280 -2.50 -9.66 -21.57
N LEU A 281 -2.51 -9.43 -20.26
CA LEU A 281 -3.70 -9.54 -19.45
C LEU A 281 -4.33 -8.16 -19.24
N LEU A 282 -5.64 -8.08 -19.37
CA LEU A 282 -6.44 -6.96 -18.89
C LEU A 282 -6.93 -7.29 -17.48
N LYS A 283 -6.18 -6.84 -16.47
CA LYS A 283 -6.47 -7.02 -15.05
C LYS A 283 -7.63 -6.11 -14.63
N ILE A 284 -8.49 -6.60 -13.74
CA ILE A 284 -9.52 -5.82 -13.06
C ILE A 284 -9.21 -5.74 -11.57
N ASP A 285 -9.20 -4.53 -11.03
CA ASP A 285 -9.28 -4.28 -9.59
C ASP A 285 -10.58 -3.55 -9.25
N VAL A 286 -11.23 -3.95 -8.14
CA VAL A 286 -12.41 -3.26 -7.61
C VAL A 286 -12.09 -2.69 -6.23
N SER A 287 -12.37 -1.41 -6.05
CA SER A 287 -12.08 -0.67 -4.80
C SER A 287 -13.24 0.26 -4.40
N LYS A 288 -13.22 0.74 -3.15
CA LYS A 288 -14.13 1.79 -2.67
C LYS A 288 -13.43 3.14 -2.76
N ARG A 289 -14.07 4.12 -3.39
CA ARG A 289 -13.70 5.54 -3.25
C ARG A 289 -14.64 6.17 -2.24
N ARG A 290 -14.11 6.66 -1.13
CA ARG A 290 -14.89 7.23 -0.01
C ARG A 290 -15.02 8.74 -0.20
N TRP A 291 -16.14 9.30 0.22
CA TRP A 291 -16.47 10.72 0.03
C TRP A 291 -16.53 11.44 1.37
N PHE A 292 -16.06 12.68 1.42
CA PHE A 292 -16.20 13.51 2.61
C PHE A 292 -17.67 13.84 2.88
N SER A 293 -18.10 13.71 4.15
CA SER A 293 -19.40 14.19 4.66
C SER A 293 -19.30 15.57 5.34
N LYS A 294 -18.09 15.94 5.74
CA LYS A 294 -17.68 17.23 6.29
C LYS A 294 -16.25 17.49 5.83
N LEU A 295 -15.71 18.70 5.92
CA LEU A 295 -14.29 19.00 5.78
C LEU A 295 -13.89 20.05 6.81
N GLN A 296 -12.77 19.83 7.51
CA GLN A 296 -12.26 20.80 8.48
C GLN A 296 -11.54 21.94 7.74
N PRO A 297 -11.51 23.16 8.29
CA PRO A 297 -10.74 24.25 7.72
C PRO A 297 -9.26 23.84 7.55
N ALA A 298 -8.65 24.25 6.43
CA ALA A 298 -7.23 24.03 6.22
C ALA A 298 -6.43 24.70 7.36
N ARG A 299 -5.41 24.02 7.88
CA ARG A 299 -4.58 24.54 8.98
C ARG A 299 -3.16 24.93 8.53
N TYR A 300 -2.69 24.36 7.43
CA TYR A 300 -1.37 24.52 6.83
C TYR A 300 -1.45 24.15 5.36
N ASN A 301 -0.36 24.35 4.60
CA ASN A 301 -0.25 23.92 3.20
C ASN A 301 -0.44 22.40 3.09
N SER A 302 -1.68 21.97 2.82
CA SER A 302 -2.07 20.58 2.75
C SER A 302 -2.14 20.16 1.30
N ALA A 303 -1.81 18.90 1.01
CA ALA A 303 -1.90 18.37 -0.35
C ALA A 303 -3.32 18.50 -0.93
N ASP A 304 -3.36 18.82 -2.21
CA ASP A 304 -4.56 18.99 -3.04
C ASP A 304 -5.56 17.84 -2.92
N ILE A 305 -6.86 18.14 -2.77
CA ILE A 305 -7.93 17.14 -2.64
C ILE A 305 -8.60 16.93 -4.00
N SER A 306 -8.64 15.69 -4.48
CA SER A 306 -9.35 15.34 -5.71
C SER A 306 -10.86 15.27 -5.50
N GLY A 307 -11.64 15.79 -6.44
CA GLY A 307 -13.10 15.77 -6.45
C GLY A 307 -13.68 15.23 -7.77
N PHE A 308 -14.97 14.87 -7.72
CA PHE A 308 -15.71 14.36 -8.88
C PHE A 308 -17.10 15.00 -8.98
N VAL A 309 -17.54 15.27 -10.22
CA VAL A 309 -18.91 15.65 -10.55
C VAL A 309 -19.58 14.51 -11.32
N PHE A 310 -20.71 14.07 -10.81
CA PHE A 310 -21.60 13.08 -11.42
C PHE A 310 -22.84 13.80 -11.94
N SER A 311 -23.08 13.75 -13.24
CA SER A 311 -24.24 14.41 -13.86
C SER A 311 -25.19 13.38 -14.46
N ASP A 312 -26.49 13.61 -14.31
CA ASP A 312 -27.55 12.80 -14.93
C ASP A 312 -27.61 12.98 -16.44
N ASP A 313 -27.15 14.13 -16.95
CA ASP A 313 -27.05 14.41 -18.38
C ASP A 313 -25.94 13.55 -19.04
N TYR A 314 -25.07 12.93 -18.23
CA TYR A 314 -23.92 12.13 -18.67
C TYR A 314 -23.87 10.76 -17.98
N GLY A 315 -24.60 9.78 -18.53
CA GLY A 315 -24.62 8.41 -18.00
C GLY A 315 -23.33 7.58 -18.22
N ASP A 316 -22.36 8.08 -18.99
CA ASP A 316 -21.16 7.34 -19.41
C ASP A 316 -19.83 7.86 -18.81
N ARG A 317 -19.83 9.00 -18.12
CA ARG A 317 -18.61 9.65 -17.61
C ARG A 317 -18.84 10.47 -16.34
N ALA A 318 -17.77 10.63 -15.56
CA ALA A 318 -17.70 11.51 -14.40
C ALA A 318 -16.51 12.47 -14.60
N PHE A 319 -16.65 13.69 -14.09
CA PHE A 319 -15.70 14.78 -14.33
C PHE A 319 -14.84 15.01 -13.11
N SER A 320 -13.51 15.05 -13.28
CA SER A 320 -12.58 15.22 -12.16
C SER A 320 -12.17 16.68 -11.97
N TYR A 321 -11.95 17.09 -10.73
CA TYR A 321 -11.41 18.42 -10.40
C TYR A 321 -10.59 18.34 -9.11
N THR A 322 -10.00 19.46 -8.69
CA THR A 322 -9.16 19.55 -7.49
C THR A 322 -9.58 20.71 -6.59
N VAL A 323 -9.33 20.57 -5.29
CA VAL A 323 -9.45 21.63 -4.29
C VAL A 323 -8.08 21.85 -3.67
N LEU A 324 -7.64 23.10 -3.66
CA LEU A 324 -6.30 23.54 -3.27
C LEU A 324 -6.32 24.08 -1.84
N SER A 325 -5.27 23.81 -1.07
CA SER A 325 -5.05 24.48 0.22
C SER A 325 -4.34 25.81 -0.01
N GLN A 326 -4.99 26.94 0.28
CA GLN A 326 -4.42 28.28 0.07
C GLN A 326 -4.38 29.10 1.35
N SER A 327 -3.38 29.97 1.48
CA SER A 327 -3.29 30.96 2.57
C SER A 327 -3.71 32.34 2.08
N GLU A 328 -4.33 33.14 2.94
CA GLU A 328 -4.54 34.56 2.66
C GLU A 328 -3.21 35.28 2.43
N LYS A 329 -3.11 36.08 1.35
CA LYS A 329 -1.92 36.91 1.09
C LYS A 329 -1.84 38.01 2.15
N GLN A 330 -0.74 38.06 2.92
CA GLN A 330 -0.48 39.17 3.84
C GLN A 330 -0.20 40.44 3.03
N GLU A 331 -0.92 41.53 3.32
CA GLU A 331 -0.46 42.86 2.94
C GLU A 331 0.86 43.14 3.67
N LYS A 332 1.85 43.65 2.93
CA LYS A 332 3.26 43.80 3.36
C LYS A 332 3.49 44.63 4.66
N ASN A 333 2.45 45.19 5.27
CA ASN A 333 2.55 46.14 6.39
C ASN A 333 1.92 45.67 7.72
N GLN A 334 1.56 44.40 7.90
CA GLN A 334 1.09 43.90 9.21
C GLN A 334 1.99 42.78 9.76
N GLN A 335 2.68 43.07 10.86
CA GLN A 335 3.45 42.10 11.63
C GLN A 335 2.55 40.96 12.15
N GLU A 336 2.99 39.73 11.86
CA GLU A 336 2.72 38.48 12.58
C GLU A 336 1.26 38.16 13.01
N LYS A 337 0.28 38.35 12.12
CA LYS A 337 -0.97 37.58 12.23
C LYS A 337 -0.79 36.19 11.62
N LYS A 338 -1.18 35.16 12.39
CA LYS A 338 -1.21 33.74 12.01
C LYS A 338 -1.84 33.58 10.62
N LYS A 339 -1.13 32.97 9.65
CA LYS A 339 -1.65 32.73 8.30
C LYS A 339 -2.93 31.91 8.39
N ASN A 340 -4.06 32.47 7.94
CA ASN A 340 -5.30 31.73 7.81
C ASN A 340 -5.26 30.93 6.49
N TRP A 341 -5.52 29.63 6.61
CA TRP A 341 -5.57 28.70 5.48
C TRP A 341 -7.03 28.32 5.19
N PHE A 342 -7.37 28.14 3.92
CA PHE A 342 -8.70 27.74 3.48
C PHE A 342 -8.63 26.82 2.26
N TRP A 343 -9.73 26.11 2.00
CA TRP A 343 -9.86 25.19 0.87
C TRP A 343 -10.48 25.88 -0.33
N ALA A 344 -9.66 26.27 -1.30
CA ALA A 344 -10.08 26.95 -2.51
C ALA A 344 -10.41 25.94 -3.63
N ILE A 345 -11.50 26.17 -4.35
CA ILE A 345 -11.77 25.45 -5.60
C ILE A 345 -10.74 25.84 -6.67
N ASP A 346 -10.30 24.87 -7.47
CA ASP A 346 -9.40 25.12 -8.59
C ASP A 346 -10.14 25.70 -9.81
N LYS A 347 -9.39 25.96 -10.88
CA LYS A 347 -9.94 26.46 -12.14
C LYS A 347 -10.63 25.38 -12.98
N ASP A 348 -10.37 24.09 -12.73
CA ASP A 348 -11.12 22.99 -13.37
C ASP A 348 -12.59 23.03 -12.91
N PHE A 349 -12.81 23.11 -11.60
CA PHE A 349 -14.14 23.15 -11.01
C PHE A 349 -14.94 24.36 -11.48
N GLU A 350 -14.31 25.53 -11.58
CA GLU A 350 -14.93 26.76 -12.10
C GLU A 350 -15.47 26.58 -13.54
N ALA A 351 -14.70 25.91 -14.40
CA ALA A 351 -15.12 25.59 -15.77
C ALA A 351 -16.26 24.56 -15.80
N LEU A 352 -16.12 23.47 -15.03
CA LEU A 352 -17.17 22.47 -14.88
C LEU A 352 -18.46 23.07 -14.34
N ARG A 353 -18.36 24.01 -13.40
CA ARG A 353 -19.51 24.68 -12.79
C ARG A 353 -20.36 25.41 -13.83
N GLY A 354 -19.73 26.18 -14.71
CA GLY A 354 -20.41 26.88 -15.78
C GLY A 354 -21.11 25.94 -16.75
N LYS A 355 -20.43 24.87 -17.18
CA LYS A 355 -20.95 23.91 -18.17
C LYS A 355 -22.05 23.01 -17.62
N LEU A 356 -21.89 22.53 -16.38
CA LEU A 356 -22.82 21.61 -15.72
C LEU A 356 -23.88 22.34 -14.87
N LYS A 357 -23.95 23.68 -14.99
CA LYS A 357 -24.92 24.55 -14.29
C LYS A 357 -24.94 24.33 -12.77
N ILE A 358 -23.77 24.10 -12.18
CA ILE A 358 -23.59 24.00 -10.73
C ILE A 358 -23.70 25.43 -10.14
N PRO A 359 -24.33 25.61 -8.97
CA PRO A 359 -24.53 26.94 -8.40
C PRO A 359 -23.22 27.69 -8.11
N LEU A 360 -23.28 29.02 -8.14
CA LEU A 360 -22.20 29.92 -7.70
C LEU A 360 -22.12 30.06 -6.18
N LYS A 361 -23.30 30.01 -5.55
CA LYS A 361 -23.51 30.21 -4.12
C LYS A 361 -24.41 29.12 -3.58
N THR A 362 -24.21 28.80 -2.33
CA THR A 362 -25.11 27.93 -1.56
C THR A 362 -26.48 28.58 -1.40
N LEU A 363 -27.47 27.81 -0.94
CA LEU A 363 -28.82 28.33 -0.63
C LEU A 363 -28.80 29.45 0.43
N ASP A 364 -27.82 29.44 1.33
CA ASP A 364 -27.56 30.47 2.34
C ASP A 364 -26.66 31.63 1.82
N HIS A 365 -26.55 31.78 0.50
CA HIS A 365 -25.79 32.85 -0.18
C HIS A 365 -24.27 32.89 0.12
N GLN A 366 -23.70 31.80 0.63
CA GLN A 366 -22.25 31.66 0.82
C GLN A 366 -21.57 31.23 -0.48
N ASN A 367 -20.31 31.62 -0.68
CA ASN A 367 -19.52 31.13 -1.81
C ASN A 367 -19.23 29.63 -1.63
N ILE A 368 -19.22 28.89 -2.73
CA ILE A 368 -18.88 27.47 -2.70
C ILE A 368 -17.35 27.32 -2.61
N ASP A 369 -16.90 26.65 -1.56
CA ASP A 369 -15.51 26.29 -1.30
C ASP A 369 -15.41 24.78 -1.02
N GLY A 370 -14.21 24.28 -0.70
CA GLY A 370 -14.03 22.85 -0.39
C GLY A 370 -14.90 22.36 0.78
N SER A 371 -15.17 23.21 1.76
CA SER A 371 -16.00 22.88 2.93
C SER A 371 -17.48 22.76 2.55
N GLN A 372 -18.00 23.69 1.75
CA GLN A 372 -19.37 23.65 1.27
C GLN A 372 -19.62 22.47 0.33
N ILE A 373 -18.62 22.11 -0.50
CA ILE A 373 -18.71 20.93 -1.35
C ILE A 373 -18.81 19.66 -0.50
N ALA A 374 -17.95 19.50 0.52
CA ALA A 374 -18.00 18.34 1.40
C ALA A 374 -19.34 18.19 2.15
N LEU A 375 -20.03 19.30 2.43
CA LEU A 375 -21.39 19.32 2.99
C LEU A 375 -22.48 19.02 1.95
N GLY A 376 -22.13 18.77 0.69
CA GLY A 376 -23.06 18.52 -0.41
C GLY A 376 -23.78 19.76 -0.94
N LYS A 377 -23.46 20.97 -0.45
CA LYS A 377 -24.17 22.21 -0.83
C LYS A 377 -23.89 22.69 -2.26
N ALA A 378 -22.88 22.12 -2.92
CA ALA A 378 -22.63 22.32 -4.35
C ALA A 378 -23.45 21.37 -5.25
N SER A 379 -24.05 20.32 -4.68
CA SER A 379 -24.86 19.37 -5.45
C SER A 379 -26.23 19.96 -5.80
N THR A 380 -26.78 19.55 -6.94
CA THR A 380 -28.13 19.90 -7.42
C THR A 380 -28.95 18.62 -7.61
N GLU A 381 -30.21 18.74 -8.03
CA GLU A 381 -31.04 17.58 -8.38
C GLU A 381 -30.45 16.74 -9.52
N ARG A 382 -29.64 17.34 -10.41
CA ARG A 382 -29.07 16.67 -11.60
C ARG A 382 -27.57 16.41 -11.52
N CYS A 383 -26.89 17.00 -10.53
CA CYS A 383 -25.44 16.94 -10.40
C CYS A 383 -25.04 16.67 -8.95
N GLN A 384 -24.34 15.56 -8.70
CA GLN A 384 -23.71 15.30 -7.42
C GLN A 384 -22.23 15.70 -7.45
N VAL A 385 -21.82 16.57 -6.55
CA VAL A 385 -20.46 17.09 -6.44
C VAL A 385 -19.81 16.56 -5.17
N MET A 386 -18.75 15.76 -5.31
CA MET A 386 -18.12 15.04 -4.20
C MET A 386 -16.63 15.35 -4.08
N LEU A 387 -16.10 15.32 -2.86
CA LEU A 387 -14.67 15.37 -2.55
C LEU A 387 -14.18 14.05 -1.98
N THR A 388 -13.03 13.58 -2.48
CA THR A 388 -12.46 12.29 -2.09
C THR A 388 -11.92 12.36 -0.67
N TYR A 389 -12.37 11.45 0.19
CA TYR A 389 -11.88 11.31 1.56
C TYR A 389 -10.42 10.88 1.60
N ARG A 390 -9.62 11.51 2.48
CA ARG A 390 -8.24 11.12 2.79
C ARG A 390 -8.03 11.07 4.31
N ASN A 391 -7.35 10.01 4.76
CA ASN A 391 -6.97 9.86 6.17
C ASN A 391 -6.08 11.06 6.59
N GLY A 392 -6.27 11.58 7.80
CA GLY A 392 -5.44 12.65 8.37
C GLY A 392 -5.90 14.09 8.07
N LEU A 393 -6.86 14.31 7.17
CA LEU A 393 -7.43 15.65 6.93
C LEU A 393 -8.59 16.02 7.88
N GLN A 394 -9.05 15.09 8.73
CA GLN A 394 -10.16 15.30 9.67
C GLN A 394 -9.92 14.61 11.00
N GLU A 395 -10.57 15.14 12.04
CA GLU A 395 -10.69 14.49 13.34
C GLU A 395 -11.82 13.45 13.28
N GLY A 396 -11.45 12.16 13.18
CA GLY A 396 -12.39 11.03 13.15
C GLY A 396 -12.15 10.04 12.02
N LYS A 397 -12.56 8.78 12.22
CA LYS A 397 -12.56 7.75 11.17
C LYS A 397 -13.81 7.90 10.30
N HIS A 398 -13.69 7.61 9.01
CA HIS A 398 -14.84 7.49 8.12
C HIS A 398 -15.73 6.33 8.59
N GLU A 399 -17.06 6.48 8.60
CA GLU A 399 -18.01 5.43 9.03
C GLU A 399 -17.94 4.14 8.18
N ILE A 400 -17.37 4.26 6.99
CA ILE A 400 -17.15 3.16 6.04
C ILE A 400 -15.65 2.98 5.83
N ASP A 401 -15.15 1.79 6.12
CA ASP A 401 -13.76 1.42 5.96
C ASP A 401 -13.44 0.97 4.52
N ALA A 402 -12.14 0.80 4.24
CA ALA A 402 -11.65 0.48 2.91
C ALA A 402 -11.82 -1.01 2.57
N GLY A 403 -11.77 -1.32 1.27
CA GLY A 403 -11.82 -2.69 0.76
C GLY A 403 -13.19 -3.14 0.26
N VAL A 404 -13.17 -4.10 -0.67
CA VAL A 404 -14.38 -4.63 -1.35
C VAL A 404 -14.42 -6.16 -1.16
N PRO A 405 -15.54 -6.73 -0.68
CA PRO A 405 -15.71 -8.18 -0.56
C PRO A 405 -15.55 -8.95 -1.88
N GLU A 406 -15.13 -10.22 -1.82
CA GLU A 406 -14.94 -11.03 -3.04
C GLU A 406 -16.21 -11.24 -3.83
N ILE A 407 -17.39 -11.22 -3.19
CA ILE A 407 -18.66 -11.42 -3.89
C ILE A 407 -18.96 -10.27 -4.85
N ASP A 408 -18.67 -9.04 -4.45
CA ASP A 408 -18.90 -7.84 -5.27
C ASP A 408 -17.85 -7.76 -6.40
N LYS A 409 -16.61 -8.16 -6.13
CA LYS A 409 -15.56 -8.31 -7.17
C LYS A 409 -15.94 -9.34 -8.22
N LEU A 410 -16.47 -10.49 -7.78
CA LEU A 410 -16.91 -11.56 -8.66
C LEU A 410 -18.09 -11.12 -9.52
N GLU A 411 -19.08 -10.44 -8.94
CA GLU A 411 -20.21 -9.85 -9.69
C GLU A 411 -19.71 -8.91 -10.79
N ALA A 412 -18.79 -7.99 -10.45
CA ALA A 412 -18.21 -7.09 -11.41
C ALA A 412 -17.52 -7.83 -12.56
N PHE A 413 -16.67 -8.82 -12.23
CA PHE A 413 -15.96 -9.62 -13.21
C PHE A 413 -16.91 -10.37 -14.17
N GLU A 414 -17.94 -11.04 -13.64
CA GLU A 414 -18.89 -11.80 -14.45
C GLU A 414 -19.73 -10.91 -15.37
N LYS A 415 -20.09 -9.70 -14.91
CA LYS A 415 -20.82 -8.73 -15.73
C LYS A 415 -19.94 -8.13 -16.82
N ILE A 416 -18.70 -7.77 -16.49
CA ILE A 416 -17.72 -7.25 -17.45
C ILE A 416 -17.35 -8.32 -18.48
N ALA A 417 -17.20 -9.59 -18.07
CA ALA A 417 -16.91 -10.69 -18.98
C ALA A 417 -17.94 -10.79 -20.12
N LYS A 418 -19.23 -10.68 -19.80
CA LYS A 418 -20.33 -10.69 -20.79
C LYS A 418 -20.29 -9.51 -21.76
N ILE A 419 -19.79 -8.36 -21.31
CA ILE A 419 -19.67 -7.14 -22.12
C ILE A 419 -18.47 -7.22 -23.06
N LEU A 420 -17.35 -7.79 -22.58
CA LEU A 420 -16.10 -7.83 -23.34
C LEU A 420 -15.98 -9.05 -24.26
N GLU A 421 -16.73 -10.12 -24.03
CA GLU A 421 -16.73 -11.33 -24.87
C GLU A 421 -17.04 -11.04 -26.35
N PRO A 422 -18.07 -10.25 -26.72
CA PRO A 422 -18.36 -9.93 -28.11
C PRO A 422 -17.26 -9.13 -28.83
N ILE A 423 -16.39 -8.45 -28.10
CA ILE A 423 -15.28 -7.65 -28.64
C ILE A 423 -13.92 -8.37 -28.52
N GLY A 424 -13.94 -9.67 -28.24
CA GLY A 424 -12.77 -10.55 -28.39
C GLY A 424 -12.07 -10.98 -27.11
N PHE A 425 -12.44 -10.42 -25.97
CA PHE A 425 -11.84 -10.80 -24.69
C PHE A 425 -12.42 -12.11 -24.17
N LYS A 426 -11.59 -12.86 -23.45
CA LYS A 426 -11.98 -14.07 -22.74
C LYS A 426 -11.44 -14.03 -21.32
N ALA A 427 -12.16 -14.62 -20.38
CA ALA A 427 -11.65 -14.80 -19.02
C ALA A 427 -10.33 -15.58 -19.05
N PHE A 428 -9.33 -15.13 -18.32
CA PHE A 428 -8.03 -15.78 -18.30
C PHE A 428 -8.09 -17.13 -17.57
N ASP A 429 -7.70 -18.21 -18.26
CA ASP A 429 -7.71 -19.58 -17.77
C ASP A 429 -6.38 -20.32 -17.94
N ASN A 430 -5.35 -19.69 -18.53
CA ASN A 430 -4.01 -20.23 -18.72
C ASN A 430 -3.17 -20.24 -17.43
N TYR A 431 -3.70 -20.88 -16.38
CA TYR A 431 -3.02 -21.04 -15.10
C TYR A 431 -3.41 -22.37 -14.44
N SER A 432 -2.60 -22.85 -13.50
CA SER A 432 -2.91 -24.06 -12.76
C SER A 432 -2.37 -24.01 -11.32
N PRO A 433 -3.11 -24.53 -10.32
CA PRO A 433 -2.59 -24.64 -8.97
C PRO A 433 -1.40 -25.61 -8.94
N VAL A 434 -0.32 -25.21 -8.28
CA VAL A 434 0.84 -26.08 -8.07
C VAL A 434 0.48 -27.13 -7.01
N LYS A 435 0.44 -28.40 -7.41
CA LYS A 435 0.04 -29.51 -6.52
C LYS A 435 1.26 -30.12 -5.84
N PHE A 436 1.28 -30.06 -4.50
CA PHE A 436 2.26 -30.79 -3.68
C PHE A 436 1.64 -32.05 -3.08
N LYS A 437 2.47 -33.05 -2.72
CA LYS A 437 1.97 -34.27 -2.05
C LYS A 437 1.35 -33.90 -0.70
N ARG A 438 0.36 -34.68 -0.24
CA ARG A 438 -0.30 -34.48 1.06
C ARG A 438 0.75 -34.42 2.18
N GLY A 439 0.76 -33.34 2.97
CA GLY A 439 1.75 -33.11 4.02
C GLY A 439 3.00 -32.33 3.59
N GLU A 440 3.23 -32.12 2.29
CA GLU A 440 4.29 -31.24 1.78
C GLU A 440 3.89 -29.76 1.76
N SER A 441 2.61 -29.43 1.88
CA SER A 441 2.14 -28.05 2.01
C SER A 441 2.76 -27.36 3.22
N HIS A 442 2.80 -26.03 3.22
CA HIS A 442 3.28 -25.26 4.37
C HIS A 442 2.44 -25.61 5.61
N LYS A 443 3.10 -25.96 6.72
CA LYS A 443 2.46 -25.92 8.03
C LYS A 443 2.46 -24.45 8.44
N LEU A 444 1.28 -23.91 8.73
CA LEU A 444 1.19 -22.63 9.44
C LEU A 444 1.63 -22.93 10.86
N ASP A 445 2.89 -22.62 11.18
CA ASP A 445 3.33 -22.55 12.56
C ASP A 445 3.22 -21.10 13.00
N ASP A 446 2.23 -20.82 13.84
CA ASP A 446 1.94 -19.50 14.39
C ASP A 446 2.55 -19.32 15.79
N ALA A 447 3.25 -20.32 16.34
CA ALA A 447 3.73 -20.33 17.73
C ALA A 447 4.57 -19.09 18.07
N ALA A 448 5.61 -18.78 17.28
CA ALA A 448 6.50 -17.64 17.50
C ALA A 448 5.79 -16.28 17.46
N SER A 449 4.70 -16.21 16.71
CA SER A 449 4.00 -14.96 16.41
C SER A 449 2.82 -14.64 17.34
N ARG A 450 2.30 -15.66 18.06
CA ARG A 450 1.21 -15.48 19.03
C ARG A 450 1.56 -14.40 20.05
N MET A 451 0.57 -13.62 20.45
CA MET A 451 0.68 -12.71 21.58
C MET A 451 -0.02 -13.34 22.78
N ILE A 452 0.53 -13.11 23.98
CA ILE A 452 -0.06 -13.54 25.23
C ILE A 452 -1.09 -12.50 25.65
N ASN A 453 -2.29 -12.97 25.99
CA ASN A 453 -3.40 -12.13 26.42
C ASN A 453 -3.07 -11.40 27.74
N LEU A 454 -3.77 -10.28 27.96
CA LEU A 454 -3.57 -9.45 29.15
C LEU A 454 -3.62 -10.26 30.47
N PRO A 455 -4.58 -11.17 30.71
CA PRO A 455 -4.68 -11.83 32.03
C PRO A 455 -3.51 -12.72 32.36
N THR A 456 -3.03 -13.47 31.37
CA THR A 456 -1.86 -14.33 31.55
C THR A 456 -0.60 -13.49 31.72
N LEU A 457 -0.43 -12.46 30.90
CA LEU A 457 0.77 -11.62 30.94
C LEU A 457 0.85 -10.76 32.20
N LEU A 458 -0.25 -10.12 32.62
CA LEU A 458 -0.32 -9.33 33.84
C LEU A 458 -0.18 -10.22 35.08
N GLY A 459 -0.81 -11.40 35.07
CA GLY A 459 -0.66 -12.38 36.15
C GLY A 459 0.79 -12.79 36.36
N ALA A 460 1.47 -13.18 35.27
CA ALA A 460 2.89 -13.51 35.31
C ALA A 460 3.76 -12.31 35.74
N ALA A 461 3.47 -11.11 35.25
CA ALA A 461 4.22 -9.91 35.61
C ALA A 461 4.09 -9.56 37.10
N LEU A 462 2.89 -9.65 37.68
CA LEU A 462 2.66 -9.42 39.11
C LEU A 462 3.33 -10.50 39.96
N GLU A 463 3.26 -11.77 39.53
CA GLU A 463 3.91 -12.87 40.23
C GLU A 463 5.43 -12.69 40.27
N VAL A 464 6.06 -12.30 39.15
CA VAL A 464 7.49 -11.97 39.09
C VAL A 464 7.84 -10.81 40.01
N LEU A 465 6.99 -9.78 40.09
CA LEU A 465 7.20 -8.64 40.98
C LEU A 465 7.06 -9.00 42.46
N GLU A 466 6.29 -10.04 42.80
CA GLU A 466 6.09 -10.49 44.17
C GLU A 466 7.16 -11.50 44.63
N LYS A 467 7.53 -12.44 43.76
CA LYS A 467 8.44 -13.55 44.08
C LYS A 467 9.90 -13.33 43.66
N ASP A 468 10.16 -12.35 42.79
CA ASP A 468 11.46 -12.13 42.12
C ASP A 468 11.99 -13.38 41.37
N ASP A 469 11.08 -14.24 40.89
CA ASP A 469 11.38 -15.43 40.08
C ASP A 469 10.49 -15.47 38.83
N CYS A 470 11.10 -15.67 37.66
CA CYS A 470 10.43 -15.75 36.36
C CYS A 470 10.37 -17.16 35.77
N TYR A 471 10.93 -18.17 36.44
CA TYR A 471 10.98 -19.55 35.95
C TYR A 471 9.78 -20.39 36.44
N ASP A 472 9.31 -20.15 37.68
CA ASP A 472 8.21 -20.91 38.29
C ASP A 472 6.91 -20.11 38.40
N LEU A 473 6.27 -19.88 37.24
CA LEU A 473 4.99 -19.17 37.14
C LEU A 473 3.80 -20.08 37.50
N THR A 474 2.92 -19.57 38.37
CA THR A 474 1.73 -20.24 38.89
C THR A 474 0.58 -20.18 37.86
N THR A 475 -0.08 -21.32 37.67
CA THR A 475 -1.28 -21.38 36.82
C THR A 475 -2.42 -20.62 37.48
N LYS A 476 -3.08 -19.71 36.74
CA LYS A 476 -4.23 -18.92 37.22
C LYS A 476 -3.90 -18.05 38.45
N TYR A 477 -2.70 -17.48 38.51
CA TYR A 477 -2.25 -16.62 39.62
C TYR A 477 -3.26 -15.53 40.03
N LEU A 478 -3.89 -14.86 39.06
CA LEU A 478 -4.87 -13.81 39.36
C LEU A 478 -6.18 -14.35 39.97
N GLU A 479 -6.53 -15.61 39.71
CA GLU A 479 -7.75 -16.23 40.24
C GLU A 479 -7.64 -16.59 41.73
N SER A 480 -6.43 -16.66 42.30
CA SER A 480 -6.24 -16.94 43.73
C SER A 480 -6.46 -15.73 44.64
N PHE A 481 -6.78 -14.56 44.09
CA PHE A 481 -6.98 -13.32 44.84
C PHE A 481 -8.40 -12.78 44.68
N GLU A 482 -9.01 -12.45 45.83
CA GLU A 482 -10.23 -11.63 45.89
C GLU A 482 -9.92 -10.19 45.44
N ASP A 483 -10.94 -9.43 45.03
CA ASP A 483 -10.75 -8.10 44.44
C ASP A 483 -9.99 -7.14 45.36
N ASN A 484 -10.20 -7.18 46.68
CA ASN A 484 -9.46 -6.37 47.64
C ASN A 484 -7.97 -6.72 47.70
N GLN A 485 -7.64 -8.01 47.61
CA GLN A 485 -6.25 -8.48 47.61
C GLN A 485 -5.56 -8.14 46.29
N LEU A 486 -6.26 -8.30 45.16
CA LEU A 486 -5.75 -7.93 43.85
C LEU A 486 -5.56 -6.41 43.72
N ASN A 487 -6.48 -5.60 44.25
CA ASN A 487 -6.30 -4.15 44.37
C ASN A 487 -5.06 -3.81 45.19
N SER A 488 -4.84 -4.49 46.32
CA SER A 488 -3.63 -4.29 47.12
C SER A 488 -2.35 -4.59 46.35
N LEU A 489 -2.33 -5.65 45.52
CA LEU A 489 -1.19 -5.99 44.68
C LEU A 489 -0.96 -4.95 43.57
N LEU A 490 -2.02 -4.56 42.86
CA LEU A 490 -1.96 -3.56 41.81
C LEU A 490 -1.49 -2.21 42.35
N THR A 491 -1.95 -1.79 43.53
CA THR A 491 -1.53 -0.53 44.15
C THR A 491 -0.08 -0.61 44.61
N LYS A 492 0.32 -1.72 45.26
CA LYS A 492 1.69 -1.92 45.74
C LYS A 492 2.71 -1.89 44.60
N HIS A 493 2.43 -2.57 43.49
CA HIS A 493 3.42 -2.81 42.44
C HIS A 493 3.29 -1.84 41.25
N LEU A 494 2.08 -1.42 40.91
CA LEU A 494 1.77 -0.63 39.72
C LEU A 494 1.08 0.71 40.03
N ASP A 495 0.88 1.07 41.31
CA ASP A 495 0.21 2.32 41.71
C ASP A 495 -1.17 2.51 41.03
N THR A 496 -1.93 1.41 40.91
CA THR A 496 -3.25 1.38 40.26
C THR A 496 -4.21 0.42 40.98
N ASN A 497 -5.46 0.35 40.53
CA ASN A 497 -6.48 -0.57 41.04
C ASN A 497 -7.41 -1.04 39.90
N LEU A 498 -8.31 -1.97 40.21
CA LEU A 498 -9.25 -2.54 39.23
C LEU A 498 -10.22 -1.52 38.64
N ASP A 499 -10.64 -0.51 39.41
CA ASP A 499 -11.58 0.53 38.95
C ASP A 499 -10.94 1.47 37.92
N HIS A 500 -9.61 1.58 37.95
CA HIS A 500 -8.83 2.34 36.99
C HIS A 500 -8.44 1.54 35.74
N ILE A 501 -8.86 0.28 35.60
CA ILE A 501 -8.55 -0.57 34.44
C ILE A 501 -9.80 -0.73 33.56
N ALA A 502 -9.63 -0.58 32.24
CA ALA A 502 -10.72 -0.78 31.29
C ALA A 502 -11.30 -2.20 31.39
N LYS A 503 -12.63 -2.30 31.57
CA LYS A 503 -13.37 -3.56 31.85
C LYS A 503 -13.04 -4.21 33.22
N GLY A 504 -12.20 -3.59 34.05
CA GLY A 504 -11.90 -4.01 35.44
C GLY A 504 -11.56 -5.50 35.57
N ARG A 505 -12.15 -6.17 36.57
CA ARG A 505 -11.96 -7.62 36.81
C ARG A 505 -12.34 -8.49 35.61
N LYS A 506 -13.33 -8.08 34.79
CA LYS A 506 -13.75 -8.85 33.61
C LYS A 506 -12.63 -8.96 32.56
N ALA A 507 -11.77 -7.93 32.46
CA ALA A 507 -10.59 -8.00 31.58
C ALA A 507 -9.64 -9.13 31.98
N LEU A 508 -9.65 -9.55 33.25
CA LEU A 508 -8.73 -10.50 33.88
C LEU A 508 -9.26 -11.93 34.00
N GLN A 509 -10.45 -12.22 33.44
CA GLN A 509 -11.14 -13.52 33.55
C GLN A 509 -11.05 -14.39 32.27
N LEU A 510 -10.16 -14.05 31.32
CA LEU A 510 -9.98 -14.82 30.08
C LEU A 510 -9.20 -16.12 30.30
N VAL A 511 -9.19 -16.98 29.28
CA VAL A 511 -8.47 -18.26 29.26
C VAL A 511 -6.98 -18.05 29.57
N CYS A 512 -6.47 -18.80 30.55
CA CYS A 512 -5.04 -18.81 30.90
C CYS A 512 -4.20 -19.45 29.79
N GLN A 513 -3.18 -18.74 29.32
CA GLN A 513 -2.26 -19.13 28.23
C GLN A 513 -0.85 -19.48 28.74
N LEU A 514 -0.73 -20.05 29.94
CA LEU A 514 0.57 -20.26 30.58
C LEU A 514 1.48 -21.21 29.78
N LYS A 515 0.91 -22.23 29.13
CA LYS A 515 1.68 -23.18 28.31
C LYS A 515 2.29 -22.46 27.09
N GLU A 516 1.50 -21.62 26.45
CA GLU A 516 1.91 -20.79 25.32
C GLU A 516 2.98 -19.77 25.75
N LEU A 517 2.81 -19.14 26.92
CA LEU A 517 3.80 -18.22 27.48
C LEU A 517 5.14 -18.93 27.73
N LYS A 518 5.14 -20.11 28.37
CA LYS A 518 6.38 -20.87 28.61
C LYS A 518 7.08 -21.29 27.31
N ALA A 519 6.32 -21.70 26.30
CA ALA A 519 6.87 -22.00 24.97
C ALA A 519 7.52 -20.76 24.34
N MET A 520 6.83 -19.62 24.38
CA MET A 520 7.34 -18.34 23.85
C MET A 520 8.62 -17.89 24.55
N ILE A 521 8.70 -18.02 25.87
CA ILE A 521 9.92 -17.68 26.63
C ILE A 521 11.09 -18.54 26.15
N GLN A 522 10.89 -19.85 26.00
CA GLN A 522 11.95 -20.75 25.51
C GLN A 522 12.39 -20.38 24.09
N GLU A 523 11.44 -20.15 23.18
CA GLU A 523 11.71 -19.72 21.80
C GLU A 523 12.47 -18.39 21.74
N ASN A 524 12.12 -17.42 22.58
CA ASN A 524 12.81 -16.15 22.71
C ASN A 524 14.29 -16.38 23.10
N HIS A 525 14.54 -17.21 24.11
CA HIS A 525 15.90 -17.50 24.59
C HIS A 525 16.74 -18.22 23.53
N GLU A 526 16.19 -19.24 22.87
CA GLU A 526 16.87 -19.99 21.83
C GLU A 526 17.21 -19.10 20.62
N ALA A 527 16.29 -18.23 20.22
CA ALA A 527 16.50 -17.32 19.12
C ALA A 527 17.63 -16.32 19.39
N MET A 528 17.67 -15.70 20.57
CA MET A 528 18.76 -14.76 20.89
C MET A 528 20.11 -15.47 21.00
N ARG A 529 20.16 -16.67 21.57
CA ARG A 529 21.39 -17.48 21.57
C ARG A 529 21.84 -17.84 20.16
N ARG A 530 20.93 -18.10 19.22
CA ARG A 530 21.28 -18.38 17.83
C ARG A 530 21.80 -17.14 17.10
N LEU A 531 21.15 -15.98 17.26
CA LEU A 531 21.52 -14.74 16.59
C LEU A 531 22.79 -14.10 17.20
N TYR A 532 22.97 -14.26 18.50
CA TYR A 532 24.01 -13.62 19.31
C TYR A 532 24.69 -14.61 20.28
N PRO A 533 25.33 -15.69 19.79
CA PRO A 533 25.80 -16.80 20.62
C PRO A 533 26.87 -16.42 21.65
N ASN A 534 27.62 -15.35 21.39
CA ASN A 534 28.75 -14.92 22.21
C ASN A 534 28.64 -13.44 22.64
N GLU A 535 27.46 -12.83 22.51
CA GLU A 535 27.26 -11.42 22.87
C GLU A 535 26.36 -11.33 24.10
N ARG A 536 26.73 -10.47 25.06
CA ARG A 536 25.80 -10.05 26.12
C ARG A 536 24.87 -8.99 25.53
N LEU A 537 23.58 -9.15 25.78
CA LEU A 537 22.55 -8.28 25.23
C LEU A 537 22.08 -7.30 26.30
N LEU A 538 21.97 -6.03 25.94
CA LEU A 538 21.47 -4.96 26.80
C LEU A 538 20.24 -4.32 26.14
N LEU A 539 19.13 -4.24 26.87
CA LEU A 539 17.97 -3.43 26.51
C LEU A 539 17.94 -2.19 27.40
N VAL A 540 18.02 -1.01 26.79
CA VAL A 540 17.91 0.28 27.46
C VAL A 540 16.54 0.88 27.17
N VAL A 541 15.75 1.11 28.21
CA VAL A 541 14.47 1.80 28.12
C VAL A 541 14.68 3.28 28.45
N PHE A 542 14.39 4.16 27.48
CA PHE A 542 14.34 5.60 27.69
C PHE A 542 12.88 6.02 27.94
N TYR A 543 12.63 6.78 28.99
CA TYR A 543 11.27 7.14 29.38
C TYR A 543 11.17 8.57 29.94
N GLU A 544 10.01 9.20 29.78
CA GLU A 544 9.71 10.50 30.38
C GLU A 544 9.49 10.38 31.89
N GLU A 545 9.90 11.38 32.68
CA GLU A 545 9.94 11.31 34.15
C GLU A 545 8.60 10.92 34.81
N HIS A 546 7.47 11.38 34.26
CA HIS A 546 6.12 11.10 34.76
C HIS A 546 5.57 9.71 34.42
N LEU A 547 6.31 8.86 33.68
CA LEU A 547 5.86 7.54 33.22
C LEU A 547 6.36 6.37 34.11
N GLN A 548 6.47 6.59 35.42
CA GLN A 548 7.00 5.57 36.34
C GLN A 548 6.15 4.29 36.37
N THR A 549 4.83 4.43 36.36
CA THR A 549 3.90 3.28 36.36
C THR A 549 4.04 2.44 35.09
N ASP A 550 4.03 3.09 33.93
CA ASP A 550 4.24 2.47 32.62
C ASP A 550 5.58 1.72 32.57
N LEU A 551 6.65 2.34 33.09
CA LEU A 551 7.97 1.74 33.16
C LEU A 551 7.97 0.47 34.01
N ARG A 552 7.38 0.48 35.21
CA ARG A 552 7.35 -0.71 36.09
C ARG A 552 6.66 -1.88 35.42
N LEU A 553 5.50 -1.64 34.79
CA LEU A 553 4.77 -2.68 34.05
C LEU A 553 5.58 -3.20 32.87
N LEU A 554 6.18 -2.30 32.09
CA LEU A 554 7.03 -2.64 30.95
C LEU A 554 8.22 -3.51 31.38
N GLN A 555 8.93 -3.13 32.44
CA GLN A 555 10.07 -3.89 32.96
C GLN A 555 9.66 -5.29 33.41
N ALA A 556 8.51 -5.42 34.10
CA ALA A 556 7.98 -6.70 34.51
C ALA A 556 7.62 -7.59 33.31
N ILE A 557 6.96 -7.04 32.28
CA ILE A 557 6.66 -7.75 31.04
C ILE A 557 7.94 -8.22 30.34
N ILE A 558 8.97 -7.37 30.26
CA ILE A 558 10.26 -7.73 29.66
C ILE A 558 10.90 -8.90 30.44
N ARG A 559 10.93 -8.83 31.77
CA ARG A 559 11.46 -9.91 32.63
C ARG A 559 10.71 -11.23 32.44
N VAL A 560 9.38 -11.18 32.29
CA VAL A 560 8.57 -12.37 32.01
C VAL A 560 8.94 -12.96 30.64
N LEU A 561 8.96 -12.15 29.59
CA LEU A 561 9.11 -12.65 28.21
C LEU A 561 10.54 -13.05 27.86
N TRP A 562 11.55 -12.42 28.46
CA TRP A 562 12.95 -12.55 28.07
C TRP A 562 13.88 -12.97 29.22
N GLY A 563 13.39 -13.01 30.47
CA GLY A 563 14.14 -13.51 31.62
C GLY A 563 15.55 -12.93 31.71
N GLY A 564 16.52 -13.82 31.91
CA GLY A 564 17.95 -13.49 31.94
C GLY A 564 18.64 -13.45 30.58
N ALA A 565 17.92 -13.61 29.45
CA ALA A 565 18.52 -13.54 28.12
C ALA A 565 19.04 -12.14 27.77
N ILE A 566 18.46 -11.11 28.38
CA ILE A 566 18.75 -9.71 28.09
C ILE A 566 18.89 -8.94 29.41
N GLU A 567 19.98 -8.21 29.56
CA GLU A 567 20.17 -7.27 30.66
C GLU A 567 19.28 -6.04 30.43
N LEU A 568 18.62 -5.56 31.49
CA LEU A 568 17.68 -4.43 31.39
C LEU A 568 18.20 -3.21 32.14
N MET A 569 18.24 -2.06 31.46
CA MET A 569 18.54 -0.76 32.05
C MET A 569 17.42 0.22 31.74
N ALA A 570 17.09 1.11 32.67
CA ALA A 570 16.16 2.22 32.44
C ALA A 570 16.88 3.55 32.66
N ASN A 571 16.72 4.47 31.72
CA ASN A 571 17.29 5.82 31.76
C ASN A 571 16.21 6.85 31.49
N ARG A 572 16.34 8.02 32.11
CA ARG A 572 15.49 9.17 31.76
C ARG A 572 15.75 9.56 30.31
N LEU A 573 14.69 9.90 29.59
CA LEU A 573 14.79 10.47 28.26
C LEU A 573 15.59 11.78 28.33
N PRO A 574 16.65 11.98 27.53
CA PRO A 574 17.43 13.20 27.60
C PRO A 574 16.57 14.44 27.28
N ALA A 575 16.81 15.53 27.99
CA ALA A 575 16.11 16.78 27.74
C ALA A 575 16.31 17.24 26.29
N ASN A 576 15.31 17.94 25.74
CA ASN A 576 15.35 18.51 24.39
C ASN A 576 15.37 17.49 23.22
N THR A 577 15.00 16.23 23.46
CA THR A 577 14.96 15.18 22.42
C THR A 577 13.57 14.91 21.84
N HIS A 578 12.53 14.99 22.68
CA HIS A 578 11.11 14.84 22.31
C HIS A 578 10.26 15.98 22.89
N GLY A 579 9.15 16.29 22.24
CA GLY A 579 8.25 17.39 22.57
C GLY A 579 7.78 18.16 21.33
N PRO A 580 6.78 19.05 21.49
CA PRO A 580 6.34 19.96 20.42
C PRO A 580 7.48 20.84 19.90
N LYS A 581 7.40 21.22 18.62
CA LYS A 581 8.38 22.09 17.95
C LYS A 581 8.65 23.35 18.77
N GLU A 582 7.61 23.99 19.28
CA GLU A 582 7.69 25.29 19.94
C GLU A 582 8.34 25.22 21.32
N SER A 583 8.32 24.06 21.97
CA SER A 583 8.91 23.87 23.31
C SER A 583 10.38 23.46 23.27
N LEU A 584 10.95 23.23 22.09
CA LEU A 584 12.28 22.67 21.93
C LEU A 584 13.28 23.69 21.35
N PRO A 585 14.59 23.57 21.67
CA PRO A 585 15.62 24.45 21.14
C PRO A 585 15.64 24.46 19.60
N GLY A 586 15.80 25.66 19.03
CA GLY A 586 15.86 25.86 17.58
C GLY A 586 14.51 25.81 16.88
N ALA A 587 13.40 26.11 17.57
CA ALA A 587 12.05 26.11 16.99
C ALA A 587 11.93 26.88 15.66
N ASN A 588 12.71 27.94 15.47
CA ASN A 588 12.71 28.78 14.26
C ASN A 588 13.67 28.30 13.16
N LEU A 589 14.44 27.23 13.40
CA LEU A 589 15.42 26.70 12.44
C LEU A 589 14.77 25.75 11.41
N LYS A 590 15.49 25.53 10.30
CA LYS A 590 15.06 24.56 9.28
C LYS A 590 15.04 23.13 9.85
N PRO A 591 14.22 22.20 9.33
CA PRO A 591 14.10 20.83 9.85
C PRO A 591 15.44 20.09 10.05
N LYS A 592 16.40 20.25 9.13
CA LYS A 592 17.73 19.64 9.21
C LYS A 592 18.57 20.16 10.37
N GLU A 593 18.54 21.46 10.61
CA GLU A 593 19.24 22.11 11.73
C GLU A 593 18.59 21.74 13.07
N ARG A 594 17.25 21.67 13.11
CA ARG A 594 16.51 21.15 14.27
C ARG A 594 16.92 19.71 14.58
N SER A 595 17.00 18.86 13.55
CA SER A 595 17.46 17.47 13.70
C SER A 595 18.86 17.39 14.31
N GLN A 596 19.81 18.22 13.85
CA GLN A 596 21.15 18.27 14.42
C GLN A 596 21.14 18.64 15.92
N ASN A 597 20.28 19.58 16.33
CA ASN A 597 20.13 19.92 17.75
C ASN A 597 19.59 18.74 18.57
N ARG A 598 18.67 17.93 18.02
CA ARG A 598 18.19 16.71 18.68
C ARG A 598 19.29 15.66 18.80
N ILE A 599 20.08 15.45 17.75
CA ILE A 599 21.21 14.51 17.79
C ILE A 599 22.22 14.92 18.86
N LYS A 600 22.56 16.22 18.94
CA LYS A 600 23.44 16.76 19.97
C LYS A 600 22.93 16.51 21.39
N ALA A 601 21.62 16.63 21.61
CA ALA A 601 21.01 16.37 22.91
C ALA A 601 21.18 14.90 23.37
N TRP A 602 21.38 13.96 22.43
CA TRP A 602 21.66 12.56 22.73
C TRP A 602 23.14 12.27 22.99
N GLU A 603 24.09 13.10 22.54
CA GLU A 603 25.53 12.76 22.49
C GLU A 603 26.10 12.20 23.80
N SER A 604 25.82 12.85 24.94
CA SER A 604 26.38 12.45 26.23
C SER A 604 26.02 11.01 26.61
N ILE A 605 24.73 10.64 26.47
CA ILE A 605 24.28 9.31 26.86
C ILE A 605 24.69 8.26 25.84
N VAL A 606 24.71 8.60 24.56
CA VAL A 606 25.08 7.64 23.50
C VAL A 606 26.59 7.34 23.54
N GLN A 607 27.44 8.31 23.89
CA GLN A 607 28.85 8.06 24.16
C GLN A 607 29.06 7.11 25.34
N GLN A 608 28.29 7.25 26.42
CA GLN A 608 28.33 6.32 27.56
C GLN A 608 27.93 4.89 27.16
N LEU A 609 26.91 4.75 26.31
CA LEU A 609 26.49 3.45 25.79
C LEU A 609 27.57 2.82 24.88
N ALA A 610 28.19 3.61 24.01
CA ALA A 610 29.25 3.14 23.13
C ALA A 610 30.46 2.57 23.91
N LEU A 611 30.80 3.17 25.05
CA LEU A 611 31.91 2.72 25.91
C LEU A 611 31.70 1.33 26.51
N ARG A 612 30.46 0.85 26.62
CA ARG A 612 30.16 -0.46 27.21
C ARG A 612 30.55 -1.64 26.33
N LYS A 613 30.74 -1.42 25.02
CA LYS A 613 31.11 -2.47 24.05
C LYS A 613 30.18 -3.71 24.14
N GLN A 614 28.90 -3.49 24.40
CA GLN A 614 27.86 -4.51 24.55
C GLN A 614 26.79 -4.32 23.48
N ARG A 615 26.17 -5.41 23.00
CA ARG A 615 25.10 -5.33 22.01
C ARG A 615 23.88 -4.67 22.63
N THR A 616 23.55 -3.47 22.16
CA THR A 616 22.55 -2.62 22.80
C THR A 616 21.32 -2.46 21.90
N PHE A 617 20.15 -2.64 22.51
CA PHE A 617 18.84 -2.35 21.97
C PHE A 617 18.22 -1.22 22.80
N CYS A 618 17.56 -0.28 22.15
CA CYS A 618 17.00 0.91 22.79
C CYS A 618 15.49 0.97 22.52
N LEU A 619 14.70 1.04 23.59
CA LEU A 619 13.26 1.25 23.52
C LEU A 619 12.94 2.64 24.06
N VAL A 620 12.43 3.53 23.20
CA VAL A 620 12.11 4.92 23.56
C VAL A 620 10.60 5.04 23.81
N MET A 621 10.22 5.21 25.07
CA MET A 621 8.84 5.43 25.50
C MET A 621 8.56 6.93 25.61
N ALA A 622 7.89 7.49 24.60
CA ALA A 622 7.59 8.91 24.50
C ALA A 622 6.17 9.14 23.96
N ARG A 623 5.55 10.24 24.39
CA ARG A 623 4.20 10.63 23.94
C ARG A 623 4.22 11.08 22.48
N GLU A 624 3.13 10.81 21.77
CA GLU A 624 2.88 11.40 20.45
C GLU A 624 2.19 12.76 20.55
N TRP A 625 1.33 12.91 21.56
CA TRP A 625 0.58 14.13 21.84
C TRP A 625 0.92 14.68 23.22
N TYR A 626 1.22 15.97 23.26
CA TYR A 626 1.54 16.75 24.44
C TYR A 626 0.36 17.67 24.82
N PRO A 627 0.38 18.31 26.02
CA PRO A 627 -0.67 19.24 26.44
C PRO A 627 -1.04 20.26 25.35
N ASP A 628 -2.31 20.70 25.36
CA ASP A 628 -2.92 21.55 24.34
C ASP A 628 -3.02 20.92 22.94
N ASN A 629 -3.08 19.58 22.88
CA ASN A 629 -3.20 18.81 21.63
C ASN A 629 -2.06 19.12 20.64
N LYS A 630 -0.86 19.35 21.18
CA LYS A 630 0.34 19.61 20.38
C LYS A 630 1.02 18.30 20.02
N HIS A 631 1.33 18.13 18.75
CA HIS A 631 2.00 16.93 18.25
C HIS A 631 3.52 16.99 18.51
N ASP A 632 4.15 15.83 18.76
CA ASP A 632 5.62 15.69 18.80
C ASP A 632 6.27 16.22 17.50
N ASP A 633 7.41 16.91 17.60
CA ASP A 633 8.09 17.43 16.40
C ASP A 633 8.51 16.28 15.47
N SER A 634 8.23 16.41 14.17
CA SER A 634 8.39 15.35 13.18
C SER A 634 9.84 14.87 13.03
N VAL A 635 10.82 15.72 13.39
CA VAL A 635 12.26 15.40 13.37
C VAL A 635 12.72 14.57 14.57
N ASN A 636 11.98 14.57 15.69
CA ASN A 636 12.46 14.00 16.96
C ASN A 636 12.73 12.48 16.88
N LYS A 637 11.78 11.71 16.32
CA LYS A 637 11.94 10.25 16.15
C LYS A 637 13.10 9.90 15.18
N PRO A 638 13.18 10.46 13.95
CA PRO A 638 14.31 10.23 13.05
C PRO A 638 15.67 10.59 13.66
N SER A 639 15.77 11.74 14.33
CA SER A 639 17.02 12.18 14.96
C SER A 639 17.44 11.29 16.13
N SER A 640 16.50 10.85 16.96
CA SER A 640 16.78 9.96 18.09
C SER A 640 17.28 8.61 17.60
N ARG A 641 16.64 8.04 16.57
CA ARG A 641 17.09 6.80 15.93
C ARG A 641 18.48 6.97 15.33
N GLN A 642 18.74 8.05 14.60
CA GLN A 642 20.05 8.33 14.02
C GLN A 642 21.13 8.44 15.10
N ALA A 643 20.89 9.19 16.18
CA ALA A 643 21.87 9.38 17.24
C ALA A 643 22.26 8.05 17.91
N LEU A 644 21.25 7.27 18.35
CA LEU A 644 21.44 5.99 19.02
C LEU A 644 22.08 4.93 18.11
N ALA A 645 21.69 4.89 16.83
CA ALA A 645 22.23 3.94 15.86
C ALA A 645 23.68 4.28 15.47
N THR A 646 23.94 5.54 15.10
CA THR A 646 25.25 5.96 14.58
C THR A 646 26.34 5.92 15.65
N ILE A 647 26.07 6.40 16.87
CA ILE A 647 27.11 6.58 17.89
C ILE A 647 27.23 5.34 18.80
N ALA A 648 26.12 4.68 19.17
CA ALA A 648 26.14 3.49 20.04
C ALA A 648 25.91 2.16 19.30
N GLY A 649 25.78 2.16 17.97
CA GLY A 649 25.52 0.93 17.21
C GLY A 649 24.21 0.24 17.60
N SER A 650 23.25 1.01 18.16
CA SER A 650 22.07 0.43 18.81
C SER A 650 20.89 0.26 17.86
N CYS A 651 20.15 -0.82 18.05
CA CYS A 651 18.83 -0.96 17.43
C CYS A 651 17.80 -0.14 18.22
N VAL A 652 16.84 0.52 17.57
CA VAL A 652 15.95 1.51 18.22
C VAL A 652 14.51 1.29 17.82
N GLN A 653 13.63 1.17 18.80
CA GLN A 653 12.19 1.16 18.58
C GLN A 653 11.47 2.12 19.54
N PHE A 654 10.27 2.57 19.14
CA PHE A 654 9.45 3.49 19.92
C PHE A 654 8.22 2.79 20.49
N LEU A 655 7.83 3.17 21.70
CA LEU A 655 6.64 2.67 22.38
C LEU A 655 5.80 3.86 22.86
N LEU A 656 4.49 3.82 22.60
CA LEU A 656 3.57 4.78 23.19
C LEU A 656 3.23 4.38 24.64
N PRO A 657 3.13 5.35 25.57
CA PRO A 657 2.66 5.10 26.94
C PRO A 657 1.26 4.45 27.00
N ILE A 658 0.85 4.05 28.19
CA ILE A 658 -0.49 3.52 28.46
C ILE A 658 -1.52 4.62 28.11
N GLU A 659 -2.50 4.25 27.28
CA GLU A 659 -3.60 5.14 26.94
C GLU A 659 -4.60 5.24 28.08
N THR A 660 -5.08 6.46 28.33
CA THR A 660 -6.19 6.73 29.24
C THR A 660 -7.44 7.17 28.47
N THR A 661 -8.62 6.83 28.99
CA THR A 661 -9.89 7.38 28.48
C THR A 661 -10.02 8.85 28.87
N LYS A 662 -10.42 9.72 27.93
CA LYS A 662 -10.52 11.19 28.13
C LYS A 662 -11.43 11.61 29.29
N GLU A 663 -12.46 10.83 29.62
CA GLU A 663 -13.51 11.22 30.58
C GLU A 663 -13.24 10.77 32.02
N LYS A 664 -12.52 9.65 32.21
CA LYS A 664 -12.38 8.98 33.53
C LYS A 664 -10.96 8.56 33.88
N ASN A 665 -9.96 8.89 33.05
CA ASN A 665 -8.56 8.44 33.21
C ASN A 665 -8.38 6.92 33.38
N ILE A 666 -9.29 6.11 32.82
CA ILE A 666 -9.22 4.65 32.87
C ILE A 666 -8.13 4.14 31.91
N LEU A 667 -7.27 3.25 32.41
CA LEU A 667 -6.12 2.65 31.71
C LEU A 667 -6.54 1.54 30.75
N LYS A 668 -6.08 1.61 29.50
CA LYS A 668 -6.26 0.56 28.48
C LYS A 668 -5.07 -0.40 28.46
N LEU A 669 -4.97 -1.27 29.47
CA LEU A 669 -3.83 -2.18 29.62
C LEU A 669 -3.71 -3.22 28.50
N ASP A 670 -4.82 -3.70 27.95
CA ASP A 670 -4.80 -4.72 26.89
C ASP A 670 -4.06 -4.23 25.62
N ASN A 671 -4.44 -3.03 25.15
CA ASN A 671 -3.78 -2.36 24.04
C ASN A 671 -2.29 -2.12 24.34
N PHE A 672 -1.95 -1.71 25.56
CA PHE A 672 -0.56 -1.48 25.94
C PHE A 672 0.25 -2.79 25.95
N SER A 673 -0.28 -3.86 26.55
CA SER A 673 0.35 -5.19 26.57
C SER A 673 0.58 -5.76 25.17
N HIS A 674 -0.37 -5.56 24.25
CA HIS A 674 -0.20 -5.92 22.84
C HIS A 674 0.92 -5.08 22.19
N ARG A 675 0.92 -3.75 22.38
CA ARG A 675 1.96 -2.85 21.87
C ARG A 675 3.36 -3.18 22.38
N VAL A 676 3.49 -3.53 23.66
CA VAL A 676 4.78 -3.90 24.25
C VAL A 676 5.31 -5.16 23.60
N GLN A 677 4.50 -6.22 23.49
CA GLN A 677 4.90 -7.46 22.84
C GLN A 677 5.30 -7.21 21.37
N ALA A 678 4.49 -6.45 20.62
CA ALA A 678 4.79 -6.09 19.24
C ALA A 678 6.11 -5.30 19.12
N ALA A 679 6.30 -4.26 19.94
CA ALA A 679 7.51 -3.43 19.92
C ALA A 679 8.77 -4.21 20.29
N LEU A 680 8.70 -5.12 21.27
CA LEU A 680 9.83 -5.98 21.65
C LEU A 680 10.17 -6.99 20.56
N LYS A 681 9.16 -7.63 19.95
CA LYS A 681 9.36 -8.54 18.81
C LYS A 681 9.98 -7.80 17.63
N ASP A 682 9.49 -6.61 17.30
CA ASP A 682 10.04 -5.82 16.20
C ASP A 682 11.50 -5.40 16.48
N LEU A 683 11.78 -4.90 17.70
CA LEU A 683 13.12 -4.49 18.11
C LEU A 683 14.13 -5.64 18.19
N LEU A 684 13.75 -6.79 18.74
CA LEU A 684 14.68 -7.88 19.03
C LEU A 684 14.73 -8.95 17.94
N TRP A 685 13.69 -9.05 17.11
CA TRP A 685 13.67 -10.01 15.98
C TRP A 685 13.79 -9.31 14.63
N ALA A 686 12.99 -8.28 14.37
CA ALA A 686 12.99 -7.63 13.06
C ALA A 686 14.30 -6.89 12.79
N HIS A 687 14.78 -6.13 13.77
CA HIS A 687 16.05 -5.38 13.67
C HIS A 687 17.29 -6.29 13.75
N SER A 688 17.09 -7.58 14.02
CA SER A 688 18.12 -8.62 13.90
C SER A 688 18.02 -9.41 12.59
N GLY A 689 17.03 -9.13 11.73
CA GLY A 689 16.81 -9.86 10.48
C GLY A 689 16.39 -11.32 10.66
N ARG A 690 15.81 -11.68 11.81
CA ARG A 690 15.53 -13.08 12.20
C ARG A 690 14.62 -13.79 11.21
N ILE A 691 15.05 -14.97 10.75
CA ILE A 691 14.23 -15.91 9.99
C ILE A 691 14.47 -17.31 10.53
N ASP A 692 13.37 -18.03 10.71
CA ASP A 692 13.40 -19.39 11.28
C ASP A 692 13.34 -20.45 10.18
N ASP A 693 13.92 -21.60 10.51
CA ASP A 693 13.87 -22.86 9.76
C ASP A 693 14.37 -22.75 8.30
N VAL A 694 15.38 -21.93 8.04
CA VAL A 694 15.89 -21.67 6.68
C VAL A 694 16.43 -22.96 6.04
N LYS A 695 17.24 -23.71 6.78
CA LYS A 695 17.83 -24.97 6.33
C LYS A 695 16.74 -26.00 6.02
N GLU A 696 15.78 -26.16 6.92
CA GLU A 696 14.65 -27.07 6.80
C GLU A 696 13.79 -26.74 5.58
N LYS A 697 13.57 -25.44 5.29
CA LYS A 697 12.86 -24.99 4.08
C LYS A 697 13.64 -25.38 2.82
N VAL A 698 14.95 -25.12 2.78
CA VAL A 698 15.79 -25.49 1.63
C VAL A 698 15.79 -27.00 1.43
N ASP A 699 16.04 -27.77 2.49
CA ASP A 699 16.10 -29.23 2.44
C ASP A 699 14.74 -29.84 2.04
N LYS A 700 13.62 -29.25 2.50
CA LYS A 700 12.28 -29.70 2.12
C LYS A 700 11.98 -29.46 0.65
N TRP A 701 12.24 -28.26 0.14
CA TRP A 701 11.82 -27.86 -1.20
C TRP A 701 12.80 -28.32 -2.27
N LEU A 702 14.08 -28.40 -1.97
CA LEU A 702 15.14 -28.88 -2.87
C LEU A 702 15.62 -30.30 -2.52
N LYS A 703 14.75 -31.11 -1.92
CA LYS A 703 15.05 -32.51 -1.58
C LYS A 703 15.51 -33.36 -2.76
N ASP A 704 15.01 -33.04 -3.96
CA ASP A 704 15.34 -33.75 -5.20
C ASP A 704 16.68 -33.26 -5.81
N THR A 705 17.23 -32.16 -5.29
CA THR A 705 18.54 -31.59 -5.68
C THR A 705 19.63 -32.18 -4.78
N PRO A 706 20.79 -32.62 -5.34
CA PRO A 706 21.93 -33.11 -4.55
C PRO A 706 22.36 -32.08 -3.49
N GLN A 707 22.81 -32.55 -2.32
CA GLN A 707 23.08 -31.67 -1.17
C GLN A 707 24.17 -30.64 -1.48
N GLU A 708 25.20 -31.05 -2.20
CA GLU A 708 26.29 -30.21 -2.69
C GLU A 708 25.82 -29.18 -3.72
N ALA A 709 24.68 -29.42 -4.39
CA ALA A 709 24.09 -28.56 -5.41
C ALA A 709 23.01 -27.59 -4.83
N ARG A 710 22.70 -27.70 -3.53
CA ARG A 710 21.73 -26.84 -2.84
C ARG A 710 22.35 -25.48 -2.51
N PRO A 711 21.53 -24.42 -2.47
CA PRO A 711 22.03 -23.10 -2.10
C PRO A 711 22.56 -23.10 -0.67
N LYS A 712 23.77 -22.55 -0.49
CA LYS A 712 24.34 -22.27 0.84
C LYS A 712 23.92 -20.90 1.35
N GLU A 713 23.46 -20.02 0.45
CA GLU A 713 22.91 -18.71 0.81
C GLU A 713 21.71 -18.31 -0.07
N ILE A 714 20.83 -17.51 0.53
CA ILE A 714 19.68 -16.89 -0.14
C ILE A 714 19.88 -15.37 -0.10
N ILE A 715 19.89 -14.72 -1.26
CA ILE A 715 20.18 -13.28 -1.40
C ILE A 715 18.93 -12.57 -1.91
N GLY A 716 18.55 -11.44 -1.29
CA GLY A 716 17.56 -10.50 -1.79
C GLY A 716 18.21 -9.18 -2.18
N ILE A 717 17.92 -8.69 -3.39
CA ILE A 717 18.43 -7.40 -3.91
C ILE A 717 17.24 -6.46 -4.19
N THR A 718 17.30 -5.25 -3.64
CA THR A 718 16.31 -4.18 -3.88
C THR A 718 16.94 -2.79 -3.65
N ILE A 719 16.15 -1.73 -3.80
CA ILE A 719 16.52 -0.36 -3.43
C ILE A 719 15.57 0.19 -2.35
N VAL A 720 16.12 0.99 -1.44
CA VAL A 720 15.38 1.75 -0.43
C VAL A 720 15.15 3.17 -0.95
N ARG A 721 13.90 3.57 -1.18
CA ARG A 721 13.53 4.90 -1.70
C ARG A 721 13.12 5.86 -0.57
N LYS A 722 13.23 7.17 -0.79
CA LYS A 722 12.70 8.21 0.12
C LYS A 722 11.19 8.07 0.33
N GLN A 723 10.42 8.11 -0.76
CA GLN A 723 8.96 7.99 -0.72
C GLN A 723 8.53 6.62 -0.18
N LYS A 724 7.66 6.63 0.85
CA LYS A 724 7.06 5.43 1.43
C LYS A 724 6.12 4.78 0.41
N GLY A 725 6.23 3.46 0.26
CA GLY A 725 5.52 2.71 -0.76
C GLY A 725 6.32 2.56 -2.05
N ARG A 726 6.16 1.40 -2.70
CA ARG A 726 6.81 1.09 -3.98
C ARG A 726 5.94 1.62 -5.11
N THR A 727 5.87 2.94 -5.22
CA THR A 727 5.07 3.63 -6.24
C THR A 727 5.66 3.36 -7.61
N ARG A 728 4.79 3.10 -8.60
CA ARG A 728 5.19 3.02 -10.01
C ARG A 728 5.47 4.44 -10.48
N GLY A 729 6.71 4.87 -10.28
CA GLY A 729 7.18 6.19 -10.64
C GLY A 729 8.68 6.18 -10.88
N ASP A 730 9.19 7.26 -11.48
CA ASP A 730 10.61 7.42 -11.75
C ASP A 730 11.43 7.32 -10.46
N ILE A 731 12.58 6.66 -10.56
CA ILE A 731 13.52 6.61 -9.46
C ILE A 731 14.15 8.00 -9.28
N GLY A 732 13.76 8.68 -8.21
CA GLY A 732 14.38 9.94 -7.76
C GLY A 732 15.88 9.77 -7.49
N LYS A 733 16.59 10.88 -7.27
CA LYS A 733 18.06 10.86 -7.06
C LYS A 733 18.47 10.20 -5.74
N THR A 734 17.56 10.17 -4.77
CA THR A 734 17.80 9.79 -3.37
C THR A 734 17.24 8.39 -3.08
N PHE A 735 18.12 7.38 -3.13
CA PHE A 735 17.83 5.99 -2.80
C PHE A 735 19.11 5.21 -2.47
N LEU A 736 18.96 4.07 -1.79
CA LEU A 736 20.07 3.19 -1.40
C LEU A 736 19.86 1.77 -1.96
N PRO A 737 20.71 1.27 -2.88
CA PRO A 737 20.79 -0.14 -3.20
C PRO A 737 21.26 -0.98 -2.02
N ILE A 738 20.55 -2.08 -1.76
CA ILE A 738 20.88 -3.03 -0.69
C ILE A 738 20.83 -4.46 -1.20
N ALA A 739 21.67 -5.31 -0.61
CA ALA A 739 21.60 -6.75 -0.74
C ALA A 739 21.62 -7.38 0.66
N MET A 740 20.62 -8.19 0.96
CA MET A 740 20.55 -8.98 2.20
C MET A 740 20.78 -10.44 1.86
N ARG A 741 21.65 -11.13 2.60
CA ARG A 741 21.88 -12.57 2.45
C ARG A 741 21.57 -13.33 3.73
N LEU A 742 21.09 -14.56 3.57
CA LEU A 742 20.87 -15.53 4.64
C LEU A 742 21.77 -16.71 4.41
N LYS A 743 22.59 -17.04 5.40
CA LYS A 743 23.34 -18.31 5.40
C LYS A 743 22.35 -19.44 5.69
N VAL A 744 22.23 -20.40 4.79
CA VAL A 744 21.23 -21.47 4.91
C VAL A 744 21.48 -22.35 6.13
N GLU A 745 22.74 -22.65 6.42
CA GLU A 745 23.12 -23.55 7.54
C GLU A 745 22.82 -22.93 8.91
N THR A 746 23.13 -21.64 9.10
CA THR A 746 23.04 -20.98 10.41
C THR A 746 21.76 -20.14 10.58
N GLY A 747 21.11 -19.77 9.47
CA GLY A 747 20.04 -18.76 9.45
C GLY A 747 20.53 -17.34 9.72
N GLU A 748 21.85 -17.10 9.75
CA GLU A 748 22.42 -15.79 10.06
C GLU A 748 22.16 -14.77 8.92
N PRO A 749 21.55 -13.61 9.24
CA PRO A 749 21.30 -12.56 8.27
C PRO A 749 22.44 -11.54 8.20
N GLU A 750 22.90 -11.27 6.98
CA GLU A 750 23.90 -10.25 6.69
C GLU A 750 23.38 -9.28 5.64
N LEU A 751 23.88 -8.04 5.66
CA LEU A 751 23.45 -6.96 4.79
C LEU A 751 24.68 -6.19 4.29
N CYS A 752 24.62 -5.76 3.03
CA CYS A 752 25.52 -4.75 2.47
C CYS A 752 24.74 -3.77 1.58
N CYS A 753 25.33 -2.62 1.30
CA CYS A 753 24.74 -1.58 0.48
C CYS A 753 25.76 -0.96 -0.48
N ALA A 754 25.26 -0.33 -1.54
CA ALA A 754 26.06 0.47 -2.45
C ALA A 754 25.71 1.95 -2.33
N TYR A 755 26.71 2.83 -2.33
CA TYR A 755 26.51 4.27 -2.18
C TYR A 755 27.62 5.06 -2.86
N GLU A 756 27.40 6.36 -3.08
CA GLU A 756 28.42 7.25 -3.61
C GLU A 756 29.30 7.84 -2.50
N LYS A 757 30.62 7.72 -2.64
CA LYS A 757 31.58 8.47 -1.82
C LYS A 757 32.66 9.06 -2.72
N GLY A 758 32.88 10.37 -2.66
CA GLY A 758 33.87 11.06 -3.49
C GLY A 758 33.66 10.83 -4.99
N ASN A 759 32.40 10.83 -5.46
CA ASN A 759 32.02 10.57 -6.86
C ASN A 759 32.41 9.16 -7.38
N SER A 760 32.67 8.21 -6.48
CA SER A 760 32.96 6.81 -6.80
C SER A 760 31.91 5.88 -6.19
N LEU A 761 31.67 4.73 -6.84
CA LEU A 761 30.86 3.66 -6.29
C LEU A 761 31.60 3.02 -5.12
N GLN A 762 30.95 2.96 -3.95
CA GLN A 762 31.42 2.20 -2.81
C GLN A 762 30.40 1.11 -2.50
N ILE A 763 30.90 -0.09 -2.21
CA ILE A 763 30.08 -1.23 -1.77
C ILE A 763 30.61 -1.61 -0.39
N SER A 764 29.72 -1.58 0.61
CA SER A 764 30.09 -1.94 1.97
C SER A 764 30.44 -3.43 2.05
N PRO A 765 31.30 -3.85 2.99
CA PRO A 765 31.45 -5.27 3.29
C PRO A 765 30.12 -5.86 3.79
N TRP A 766 29.99 -7.18 3.67
CA TRP A 766 28.94 -7.92 4.36
C TRP A 766 29.15 -7.83 5.87
N SER A 767 28.13 -7.42 6.59
CA SER A 767 28.12 -7.36 8.06
C SER A 767 26.79 -7.90 8.59
N LYS A 768 26.75 -8.25 9.89
CA LYS A 768 25.50 -8.67 10.54
C LYS A 768 24.43 -7.61 10.33
N PHE A 769 23.17 -8.03 10.16
CA PHE A 769 22.08 -7.12 9.84
C PHE A 769 22.00 -5.89 10.78
N SER A 770 22.14 -6.09 12.10
CA SER A 770 22.11 -5.00 13.09
C SER A 770 23.29 -4.03 12.99
N ASP A 771 24.47 -4.51 12.59
CA ASP A 771 25.65 -3.65 12.39
C ASP A 771 25.54 -2.86 11.08
N ALA A 772 25.01 -3.50 10.04
CA ALA A 772 24.79 -2.88 8.75
C ALA A 772 23.77 -1.73 8.81
N ILE A 773 22.65 -1.88 9.54
CA ILE A 773 21.69 -0.78 9.71
C ILE A 773 22.27 0.41 10.48
N ALA A 774 23.15 0.16 11.46
CA ALA A 774 23.87 1.21 12.18
C ALA A 774 24.92 1.92 11.30
N PHE A 775 25.56 1.19 10.39
CA PHE A 775 26.41 1.81 9.36
C PHE A 775 25.60 2.66 8.38
N ILE A 776 24.45 2.16 7.93
CA ILE A 776 23.57 2.85 6.96
C ILE A 776 23.07 4.19 7.53
N SER A 777 22.80 4.29 8.83
CA SER A 777 22.38 5.57 9.45
C SER A 777 23.45 6.68 9.41
N GLN A 778 24.68 6.34 9.00
CA GLN A 778 25.79 7.27 8.83
C GLN A 778 25.95 7.74 7.37
N ILE A 779 25.30 7.08 6.41
CA ILE A 779 25.44 7.39 4.99
C ILE A 779 24.67 8.69 4.71
N SER A 780 25.40 9.69 4.23
CA SER A 780 24.85 10.97 3.76
C SER A 780 25.82 11.59 2.76
N PRO A 781 25.38 12.00 1.55
CA PRO A 781 24.02 11.86 1.01
C PRO A 781 23.68 10.43 0.60
N VAL A 782 22.41 10.05 0.69
CA VAL A 782 21.93 8.71 0.31
C VAL A 782 21.63 8.65 -1.19
N LYS A 783 22.67 8.43 -2.00
CA LYS A 783 22.54 8.31 -3.46
C LYS A 783 23.61 7.42 -4.07
N LEU A 784 23.35 6.99 -5.31
CA LEU A 784 24.28 6.18 -6.11
C LEU A 784 25.05 7.00 -7.16
N ALA A 785 24.39 7.98 -7.79
CA ALA A 785 24.97 8.98 -8.69
C ALA A 785 23.91 10.06 -9.01
N ASN A 786 24.34 11.23 -9.50
CA ASN A 786 23.42 12.29 -9.96
C ASN A 786 22.81 12.00 -11.35
N ASP A 787 23.57 11.36 -12.24
CA ASP A 787 23.18 11.07 -13.62
C ASP A 787 22.43 9.72 -13.73
N LYS A 788 21.38 9.65 -14.55
CA LYS A 788 20.55 8.44 -14.71
C LYS A 788 21.35 7.26 -15.26
N ASN A 789 22.12 7.46 -16.33
CA ASN A 789 22.89 6.37 -16.95
C ASN A 789 23.97 5.85 -15.99
N LYS A 790 24.64 6.75 -15.26
CA LYS A 790 25.60 6.35 -14.22
C LYS A 790 24.93 5.57 -13.08
N ARG A 791 23.69 5.91 -12.69
CA ARG A 791 22.94 5.14 -11.69
C ARG A 791 22.64 3.72 -12.18
N GLU A 792 22.21 3.57 -13.43
CA GLU A 792 21.97 2.25 -14.04
C GLU A 792 23.27 1.41 -14.04
N ILE A 793 24.37 1.98 -14.55
CA ILE A 793 25.69 1.30 -14.60
C ILE A 793 26.14 0.87 -13.20
N ARG A 794 26.18 1.79 -12.23
CA ARG A 794 26.64 1.48 -10.86
C ARG A 794 25.76 0.46 -10.15
N PHE A 795 24.45 0.46 -10.42
CA PHE A 795 23.55 -0.54 -9.85
C PHE A 795 23.83 -1.92 -10.46
N MET A 796 24.06 -1.99 -11.77
CA MET A 796 24.41 -3.23 -12.45
C MET A 796 25.80 -3.76 -12.02
N GLU A 797 26.79 -2.89 -11.79
CA GLU A 797 28.07 -3.25 -11.18
C GLU A 797 27.90 -3.82 -9.76
N PHE A 798 27.00 -3.24 -8.96
CA PHE A 798 26.66 -3.79 -7.65
C PHE A 798 26.03 -5.19 -7.76
N VAL A 799 25.06 -5.38 -8.65
CA VAL A 799 24.44 -6.70 -8.87
C VAL A 799 25.48 -7.74 -9.34
N GLU A 800 26.35 -7.36 -10.27
CA GLU A 800 27.43 -8.20 -10.77
C GLU A 800 28.30 -8.70 -9.62
N GLN A 801 28.87 -7.78 -8.84
CA GLN A 801 29.78 -8.13 -7.76
C GLN A 801 29.12 -9.01 -6.69
N ILE A 802 27.86 -8.74 -6.34
CA ILE A 802 27.17 -9.51 -5.30
C ILE A 802 26.96 -10.97 -5.72
N ILE A 803 26.53 -11.21 -6.96
CA ILE A 803 26.23 -12.56 -7.45
C ILE A 803 27.53 -13.29 -7.79
N SER A 804 28.45 -12.66 -8.51
CA SER A 804 29.72 -13.28 -8.93
C SER A 804 30.56 -13.70 -7.71
N ASN A 805 30.73 -12.82 -6.71
CA ASN A 805 31.47 -13.16 -5.48
C ASN A 805 30.89 -14.36 -4.71
N SER A 806 29.58 -14.58 -4.79
CA SER A 806 28.90 -15.72 -4.17
C SER A 806 29.15 -17.01 -4.95
N VAL A 807 29.04 -16.95 -6.28
CA VAL A 807 29.31 -18.06 -7.19
C VAL A 807 30.77 -18.50 -7.08
N ASP A 808 31.71 -17.56 -7.09
CA ASP A 808 33.16 -17.83 -7.01
C ASP A 808 33.57 -18.52 -5.70
N LYS A 809 32.82 -18.26 -4.61
CA LYS A 809 32.99 -18.94 -3.32
C LYS A 809 32.34 -20.33 -3.27
N GLY A 810 31.68 -20.75 -4.34
CA GLY A 810 30.98 -22.04 -4.41
C GLY A 810 29.74 -22.09 -3.51
N ASN A 811 29.06 -20.95 -3.29
CA ASN A 811 27.87 -20.87 -2.43
C ASN A 811 26.57 -21.22 -3.16
N GLN A 812 26.57 -21.21 -4.49
CA GLN A 812 25.43 -21.59 -5.33
C GLN A 812 24.14 -20.84 -4.97
N PRO A 813 24.17 -19.50 -4.94
CA PRO A 813 23.15 -18.70 -4.29
C PRO A 813 21.79 -18.85 -4.96
N LEU A 814 20.72 -18.73 -4.15
CA LEU A 814 19.39 -18.39 -4.64
C LEU A 814 19.19 -16.88 -4.51
N VAL A 815 19.10 -16.18 -5.64
CA VAL A 815 19.01 -14.72 -5.69
C VAL A 815 17.60 -14.29 -6.08
N MET A 816 16.98 -13.48 -5.23
CA MET A 816 15.68 -12.84 -5.45
C MET A 816 15.88 -11.36 -5.73
N ILE A 817 15.22 -10.84 -6.77
CA ILE A 817 15.34 -9.43 -7.17
C ILE A 817 13.97 -8.79 -7.23
N ASP A 818 13.80 -7.69 -6.50
CA ASP A 818 12.58 -6.87 -6.54
C ASP A 818 12.53 -6.01 -7.81
N SER A 819 11.96 -6.57 -8.87
CA SER A 819 11.80 -5.87 -10.13
C SER A 819 10.88 -4.66 -10.06
N SER A 820 9.93 -4.64 -9.11
CA SER A 820 9.03 -3.50 -8.89
C SER A 820 9.83 -2.23 -8.60
N ASN A 821 10.97 -2.39 -7.92
CA ASN A 821 11.86 -1.30 -7.53
C ASN A 821 13.05 -1.12 -8.50
N CYS A 822 13.57 -2.21 -9.08
CA CYS A 822 14.86 -2.21 -9.78
C CYS A 822 14.79 -2.23 -11.31
N VAL A 823 13.61 -2.43 -11.94
CA VAL A 823 13.52 -2.57 -13.41
C VAL A 823 14.04 -1.36 -14.19
N GLN A 824 13.93 -0.14 -13.63
CA GLN A 824 14.48 1.07 -14.25
C GLN A 824 16.01 1.16 -14.12
N LEU A 825 16.63 0.43 -13.19
CA LEU A 825 18.08 0.38 -13.00
C LEU A 825 18.73 -0.80 -13.74
N TRP A 826 17.96 -1.89 -13.90
CA TRP A 826 18.39 -3.06 -14.66
C TRP A 826 17.31 -3.47 -15.67
N PRO A 827 17.37 -2.94 -16.91
CA PRO A 827 16.30 -3.10 -17.90
C PRO A 827 15.99 -4.55 -18.32
N TRP A 828 16.91 -5.51 -18.13
CA TRP A 828 16.66 -6.93 -18.42
C TRP A 828 15.50 -7.51 -17.59
N LEU A 829 15.20 -6.93 -16.42
CA LEU A 829 14.09 -7.35 -15.57
C LEU A 829 12.70 -7.09 -16.18
N ALA A 830 12.60 -6.31 -17.26
CA ALA A 830 11.35 -6.03 -17.96
C ALA A 830 10.86 -7.25 -18.75
N ASP A 831 9.56 -7.52 -18.75
CA ASP A 831 8.98 -8.73 -19.38
C ASP A 831 9.37 -8.91 -20.85
N SER A 832 9.48 -7.81 -21.59
CA SER A 832 9.79 -7.82 -23.02
C SER A 832 11.24 -8.15 -23.34
N LYS A 833 12.14 -8.03 -22.35
CA LYS A 833 13.59 -8.26 -22.47
C LYS A 833 14.06 -9.51 -21.72
N MET A 834 13.25 -10.03 -20.80
CA MET A 834 13.69 -11.10 -19.91
C MET A 834 13.83 -12.42 -20.67
N ASN A 835 15.05 -12.94 -20.71
CA ASN A 835 15.40 -14.22 -21.29
C ASN A 835 16.45 -14.90 -20.40
N ALA A 836 16.11 -16.06 -19.82
CA ALA A 836 17.00 -16.77 -18.90
C ALA A 836 18.28 -17.28 -19.58
N ASN A 837 18.27 -17.40 -20.91
CA ASN A 837 19.42 -17.82 -21.70
C ASN A 837 20.30 -16.64 -22.17
N GLN A 838 19.91 -15.40 -21.88
CA GLN A 838 20.60 -14.18 -22.30
C GLN A 838 20.48 -13.12 -21.19
N ILE A 839 21.23 -13.32 -20.11
CA ILE A 839 21.24 -12.41 -18.96
C ILE A 839 22.33 -11.36 -19.17
N ASN A 840 21.94 -10.09 -19.33
CA ASN A 840 22.89 -9.00 -19.59
C ASN A 840 22.76 -7.88 -18.53
N LEU A 841 23.90 -7.33 -18.13
CA LEU A 841 24.05 -6.18 -17.25
C LEU A 841 24.64 -5.01 -18.07
N GLY A 842 23.74 -4.29 -18.75
CA GLY A 842 24.12 -3.24 -19.68
C GLY A 842 24.91 -3.82 -20.87
N GLN A 843 25.87 -3.03 -21.37
CA GLN A 843 26.81 -3.45 -22.42
C GLN A 843 28.11 -4.01 -21.84
N GLN A 844 28.30 -3.92 -20.52
CA GLN A 844 29.56 -4.27 -19.85
C GLN A 844 29.68 -5.77 -19.59
N TYR A 845 28.57 -6.42 -19.23
CA TYR A 845 28.55 -7.84 -18.93
C TYR A 845 27.41 -8.53 -19.66
N GLU A 846 27.76 -9.41 -20.57
CA GLU A 846 26.82 -10.18 -21.38
C GLU A 846 26.87 -11.65 -21.00
N ARG A 847 25.76 -12.36 -21.22
CA ARG A 847 25.66 -13.81 -21.01
C ARG A 847 26.00 -14.27 -19.59
N MET A 848 25.53 -13.53 -18.58
CA MET A 848 25.79 -13.82 -17.17
C MET A 848 25.29 -15.19 -16.72
N GLN A 849 24.37 -15.84 -17.45
CA GLN A 849 23.99 -17.23 -17.17
C GLN A 849 25.18 -18.20 -17.25
N ASP A 850 26.20 -17.88 -18.07
CA ASP A 850 27.41 -18.69 -18.22
C ASP A 850 28.38 -18.44 -17.05
N ALA A 851 28.57 -17.17 -16.67
CA ALA A 851 29.42 -16.76 -15.55
C ALA A 851 28.83 -17.17 -14.19
N TRP A 852 27.51 -17.15 -14.05
CA TRP A 852 26.79 -17.48 -12.83
C TRP A 852 26.36 -18.96 -12.78
N LYS A 853 27.19 -19.85 -13.33
CA LYS A 853 26.92 -21.29 -13.28
C LYS A 853 26.82 -21.76 -11.83
N GLY A 854 25.67 -22.32 -11.46
CA GLY A 854 25.36 -22.76 -10.10
C GLY A 854 24.49 -21.79 -9.29
N ALA A 855 24.28 -20.56 -9.76
CA ALA A 855 23.30 -19.65 -9.18
C ALA A 855 21.88 -19.97 -9.65
N ARG A 856 20.90 -19.51 -8.87
CA ARG A 856 19.48 -19.49 -9.22
C ARG A 856 18.98 -18.06 -9.15
N LEU A 857 18.30 -17.59 -10.20
CA LEU A 857 17.79 -16.22 -10.26
C LEU A 857 16.26 -16.24 -10.30
N ILE A 858 15.66 -15.42 -9.43
CA ILE A 858 14.21 -15.33 -9.29
C ILE A 858 13.82 -13.85 -9.24
N ARG A 859 12.93 -13.46 -10.16
CA ARG A 859 12.34 -12.12 -10.18
C ARG A 859 11.10 -12.08 -9.30
N ILE A 860 10.99 -11.06 -8.47
CA ILE A 860 9.82 -10.76 -7.65
C ILE A 860 9.18 -9.47 -8.16
N ARG A 861 7.84 -9.47 -8.30
CA ARG A 861 7.09 -8.29 -8.74
C ARG A 861 5.79 -8.14 -7.95
N GLN A 862 5.49 -6.93 -7.48
CA GLN A 862 4.30 -6.62 -6.68
C GLN A 862 3.23 -5.88 -7.49
N ASN A 863 1.99 -5.88 -6.99
CA ASN A 863 0.85 -5.07 -7.45
C ASN A 863 0.33 -5.35 -8.88
N LEU A 864 1.03 -6.15 -9.68
CA LEU A 864 0.65 -6.47 -11.07
C LEU A 864 -0.12 -7.78 -11.20
N ALA A 865 -0.02 -8.70 -10.23
CA ALA A 865 -0.73 -9.96 -10.30
C ALA A 865 -2.25 -9.79 -10.14
N PRO A 866 -3.08 -10.46 -10.96
CA PRO A 866 -4.53 -10.41 -10.78
C PRO A 866 -4.94 -11.17 -9.51
N GLY A 867 -5.87 -10.62 -8.74
CA GLY A 867 -6.49 -11.32 -7.62
C GLY A 867 -7.19 -12.60 -8.08
N ILE A 868 -7.21 -13.65 -7.25
CA ILE A 868 -7.89 -14.92 -7.57
C ILE A 868 -9.01 -15.16 -6.55
N ILE A 869 -10.23 -15.30 -7.07
CA ILE A 869 -11.44 -15.53 -6.28
C ILE A 869 -11.91 -16.98 -6.43
N ASP A 870 -12.21 -17.62 -5.31
CA ASP A 870 -12.86 -18.92 -5.24
C ASP A 870 -14.39 -18.71 -5.25
N LYS A 871 -15.03 -18.99 -6.39
CA LYS A 871 -16.49 -18.96 -6.52
C LYS A 871 -17.06 -20.18 -5.79
N LYS A 872 -17.92 -19.93 -4.82
CA LYS A 872 -18.52 -20.94 -3.93
C LYS A 872 -20.03 -20.89 -3.96
N VAL A 873 -20.64 -22.02 -3.59
CA VAL A 873 -22.06 -22.10 -3.25
C VAL A 873 -22.22 -22.79 -1.90
N ARG A 874 -23.10 -22.25 -1.08
CA ARG A 874 -23.61 -22.90 0.12
C ARG A 874 -24.88 -23.64 -0.25
N TYR A 875 -24.84 -24.95 -0.08
CA TYR A 875 -25.99 -25.81 -0.32
C TYR A 875 -26.71 -26.03 1.00
N LEU A 876 -28.01 -25.81 1.00
CA LEU A 876 -28.89 -25.96 2.15
C LEU A 876 -30.02 -26.90 1.78
N THR A 877 -30.42 -27.75 2.72
CA THR A 877 -31.55 -28.66 2.55
C THR A 877 -32.62 -28.33 3.56
N GLU A 878 -33.83 -28.05 3.09
CA GLU A 878 -34.99 -27.81 3.93
C GLU A 878 -35.27 -29.03 4.83
N THR A 879 -35.61 -28.77 6.09
CA THR A 879 -35.80 -29.78 7.12
C THR A 879 -36.85 -29.34 8.14
N SER A 880 -37.16 -30.25 9.07
CA SER A 880 -37.95 -29.97 10.27
C SER A 880 -37.26 -30.60 11.48
N LEU A 881 -37.71 -30.27 12.70
CA LEU A 881 -37.18 -30.88 13.93
C LEU A 881 -37.43 -32.40 13.97
N GLU A 882 -38.48 -32.86 13.29
CA GLU A 882 -38.89 -34.26 13.22
C GLU A 882 -38.14 -35.06 12.14
N ASP A 883 -37.34 -34.40 11.30
CA ASP A 883 -36.63 -35.01 10.18
C ASP A 883 -35.60 -36.04 10.66
N THR A 884 -35.73 -37.27 10.16
CA THR A 884 -34.88 -38.42 10.48
C THR A 884 -33.85 -38.72 9.39
N ARG A 885 -33.86 -38.00 8.26
CA ARG A 885 -32.93 -38.22 7.15
C ARG A 885 -31.49 -37.99 7.61
N ILE A 886 -30.60 -38.92 7.26
CA ILE A 886 -29.17 -38.78 7.56
C ILE A 886 -28.47 -37.93 6.50
N LYS A 887 -27.30 -37.36 6.82
CA LYS A 887 -26.56 -36.44 5.93
C LYS A 887 -26.30 -36.97 4.51
N LYS A 888 -26.25 -38.28 4.31
CA LYS A 888 -26.04 -38.92 3.00
C LYS A 888 -27.28 -38.91 2.10
N GLU A 889 -28.46 -38.78 2.67
CA GLU A 889 -29.76 -38.79 1.98
C GLU A 889 -30.22 -37.38 1.57
N LEU A 890 -29.52 -36.35 2.04
CA LEU A 890 -29.89 -34.96 1.81
C LEU A 890 -29.40 -34.47 0.45
N THR A 891 -30.32 -33.89 -0.32
CA THR A 891 -30.05 -33.14 -1.55
C THR A 891 -30.31 -31.66 -1.32
N SER A 892 -29.58 -30.77 -1.99
CA SER A 892 -29.78 -29.34 -1.82
C SER A 892 -31.16 -28.91 -2.32
N THR A 893 -31.86 -28.09 -1.54
CA THR A 893 -33.11 -27.42 -1.93
C THR A 893 -32.93 -25.92 -2.10
N LEU A 894 -31.87 -25.34 -1.52
CA LEU A 894 -31.55 -23.92 -1.61
C LEU A 894 -30.03 -23.73 -1.82
N GLU A 895 -29.68 -22.81 -2.71
CA GLU A 895 -28.30 -22.45 -3.05
C GLU A 895 -28.06 -20.97 -2.75
N ILE A 896 -27.06 -20.68 -1.91
CA ILE A 896 -26.64 -19.29 -1.62
C ILE A 896 -25.26 -19.06 -2.25
N PRO A 897 -25.14 -18.15 -3.23
CA PRO A 897 -23.85 -17.75 -3.78
C PRO A 897 -22.90 -17.23 -2.71
N SER A 898 -21.62 -17.53 -2.83
CA SER A 898 -20.58 -17.05 -1.93
C SER A 898 -19.27 -16.91 -2.70
N ALA A 899 -18.37 -16.08 -2.20
CA ALA A 899 -17.01 -15.99 -2.70
C ALA A 899 -16.02 -15.91 -1.54
N SER A 900 -14.76 -16.23 -1.83
CA SER A 900 -13.65 -16.03 -0.91
C SER A 900 -12.35 -15.97 -1.67
N SER A 901 -11.31 -15.40 -1.08
CA SER A 901 -9.97 -15.45 -1.65
C SER A 901 -9.43 -16.88 -1.72
N VAL A 902 -8.72 -17.19 -2.81
CA VAL A 902 -7.93 -18.43 -2.92
C VAL A 902 -6.61 -18.26 -2.17
N LYS A 903 -5.98 -19.37 -1.76
CA LYS A 903 -4.65 -19.38 -1.15
C LYS A 903 -3.74 -20.34 -1.90
N GLY A 904 -2.48 -19.96 -2.08
CA GLY A 904 -1.44 -20.84 -2.59
C GLY A 904 -0.80 -20.34 -3.88
N LEU A 905 -0.03 -21.24 -4.48
CA LEU A 905 0.82 -20.99 -5.63
C LEU A 905 0.15 -21.47 -6.93
N PHE A 906 0.08 -20.58 -7.91
CA PHE A 906 -0.50 -20.82 -9.23
C PHE A 906 0.56 -20.62 -10.30
N ARG A 907 0.80 -21.62 -11.13
CA ARG A 907 1.71 -21.53 -12.26
C ARG A 907 0.97 -20.98 -13.49
N LEU A 908 1.55 -19.99 -14.16
CA LEU A 908 1.05 -19.51 -15.45
C LEU A 908 1.50 -20.46 -16.57
N SER A 909 0.60 -20.71 -17.52
CA SER A 909 0.87 -21.51 -18.71
C SER A 909 1.32 -20.58 -19.84
N ALA A 910 2.62 -20.57 -20.12
CA ALA A 910 3.26 -19.71 -21.13
C ALA A 910 4.20 -20.53 -22.03
N THR A 911 4.56 -20.00 -23.21
CA THR A 911 5.51 -20.65 -24.11
C THR A 911 6.91 -20.54 -23.51
N ASN A 912 7.56 -21.66 -23.20
CA ASN A 912 8.80 -21.64 -22.40
C ASN A 912 10.09 -21.40 -23.25
N GLN A 913 10.03 -20.56 -24.28
CA GLN A 913 11.17 -20.32 -25.17
C GLN A 913 12.32 -19.56 -24.47
N THR A 914 11.99 -18.72 -23.49
CA THR A 914 12.96 -17.94 -22.70
C THR A 914 13.52 -18.66 -21.49
N GLY A 915 13.05 -19.89 -21.20
CA GLY A 915 13.37 -20.61 -19.96
C GLY A 915 12.72 -20.04 -18.69
N CYS A 916 11.96 -18.94 -18.78
CA CYS A 916 11.31 -18.27 -17.66
C CYS A 916 9.97 -18.95 -17.30
N VAL A 917 9.70 -19.13 -16.02
CA VAL A 917 8.43 -19.71 -15.53
C VAL A 917 7.80 -18.80 -14.49
N ALA A 918 6.62 -18.28 -14.78
CA ALA A 918 5.89 -17.33 -13.94
C ALA A 918 4.85 -18.01 -13.02
N TYR A 919 4.74 -17.50 -11.81
CA TYR A 919 3.81 -17.95 -10.77
C TYR A 919 3.14 -16.77 -10.08
N LEU A 920 1.92 -17.00 -9.59
CA LEU A 920 1.16 -16.10 -8.73
C LEU A 920 1.04 -16.75 -7.34
N SER A 921 1.49 -16.07 -6.30
CA SER A 921 1.45 -16.53 -4.91
C SER A 921 0.44 -15.70 -4.13
N VAL A 922 -0.74 -16.29 -3.88
CA VAL A 922 -1.90 -15.60 -3.29
C VAL A 922 -1.90 -15.77 -1.78
N ARG A 923 -1.88 -14.64 -1.06
CA ARG A 923 -1.82 -14.56 0.40
C ARG A 923 -3.06 -15.17 1.09
N ASN A 924 -2.80 -15.79 2.24
CA ASN A 924 -3.76 -16.07 3.28
C ASN A 924 -4.00 -14.78 4.09
N GLU A 925 -5.12 -14.11 3.84
CA GLU A 925 -5.73 -13.28 4.88
C GLU A 925 -6.72 -14.19 5.59
N LYS A 926 -6.72 -14.22 6.92
CA LYS A 926 -7.78 -14.87 7.69
C LYS A 926 -9.05 -14.08 7.35
N PRO A 927 -9.96 -14.58 6.48
CA PRO A 927 -11.20 -13.88 6.28
C PRO A 927 -11.97 -14.07 7.58
N GLY A 928 -12.44 -12.97 8.18
CA GLY A 928 -13.42 -13.05 9.25
C GLY A 928 -14.60 -13.96 8.86
N LYS A 929 -15.47 -14.31 9.81
CA LYS A 929 -16.63 -15.21 9.58
C LYS A 929 -17.65 -14.70 8.52
N LEU A 930 -17.37 -13.57 7.88
CA LEU A 930 -18.20 -12.73 7.02
C LEU A 930 -18.18 -13.12 5.53
N ARG A 931 -17.96 -14.40 5.21
CA ARG A 931 -17.89 -14.84 3.80
C ARG A 931 -19.19 -14.51 3.07
N GLY A 932 -19.09 -14.01 1.83
CA GLY A 932 -20.24 -13.78 0.95
C GLY A 932 -21.11 -12.56 1.27
N GLN A 933 -20.71 -11.70 2.20
CA GLN A 933 -21.39 -10.43 2.46
C GLN A 933 -21.01 -9.39 1.40
N SER A 934 -21.97 -8.59 0.95
CA SER A 934 -21.73 -7.45 0.04
C SER A 934 -21.49 -6.18 0.85
N CYS A 935 -20.75 -5.23 0.29
CA CYS A 935 -20.54 -3.92 0.91
C CYS A 935 -21.57 -2.85 0.51
N TYR A 936 -22.50 -3.15 -0.42
CA TYR A 936 -23.48 -2.16 -0.90
C TYR A 936 -24.93 -2.66 -0.89
N ARG A 937 -25.17 -3.96 -0.74
CA ARG A 937 -26.52 -4.54 -0.62
C ARG A 937 -26.60 -5.55 0.52
N SER A 938 -27.83 -5.79 0.99
CA SER A 938 -28.10 -6.85 1.94
C SER A 938 -27.86 -8.22 1.32
N THR A 939 -27.42 -9.18 2.12
CA THR A 939 -27.07 -10.54 1.65
C THR A 939 -27.74 -11.60 2.50
N GLN A 940 -28.21 -12.66 1.84
CA GLN A 940 -28.75 -13.82 2.55
C GLN A 940 -27.63 -14.67 3.12
N ILE A 941 -27.77 -15.05 4.38
CA ILE A 941 -26.87 -15.95 5.09
C ILE A 941 -27.67 -17.00 5.87
N ASN A 942 -27.02 -18.12 6.18
CA ASN A 942 -27.54 -19.10 7.12
C ASN A 942 -27.02 -18.80 8.53
N VAL A 943 -27.91 -18.73 9.50
CA VAL A 943 -27.61 -18.53 10.94
C VAL A 943 -28.12 -19.72 11.74
N ALA A 944 -27.47 -20.05 12.85
CA ALA A 944 -27.94 -21.14 13.71
C ALA A 944 -29.33 -20.80 14.28
N ALA A 945 -30.28 -21.74 14.16
CA ALA A 945 -31.59 -21.58 14.80
C ALA A 945 -31.43 -21.62 16.33
N LYS A 946 -32.10 -20.71 17.03
CA LYS A 946 -32.10 -20.64 18.50
C LYS A 946 -33.22 -21.50 19.10
N LYS A 947 -32.99 -22.02 20.30
CA LYS A 947 -34.05 -22.62 21.13
C LYS A 947 -34.91 -21.52 21.76
N ALA A 948 -36.16 -21.84 22.10
CA ALA A 948 -37.09 -20.92 22.74
C ALA A 948 -36.67 -20.46 24.15
N ASP A 949 -35.73 -21.16 24.78
CA ASP A 949 -35.17 -20.84 26.11
C ASP A 949 -33.95 -19.90 26.07
N ASP A 950 -33.59 -19.40 24.88
CA ASP A 950 -32.41 -18.55 24.60
C ASP A 950 -31.07 -19.15 25.10
N SER A 951 -31.03 -20.47 25.35
CA SER A 951 -29.80 -21.20 25.66
C SER A 951 -28.84 -21.19 24.45
N GLN A 952 -27.53 -21.13 24.72
CA GLN A 952 -26.50 -21.20 23.66
C GLN A 952 -26.37 -22.59 23.00
N ASP A 953 -27.21 -23.54 23.37
CA ASP A 953 -27.18 -24.89 22.81
C ASP A 953 -27.68 -24.91 21.36
N LYS A 954 -26.94 -25.62 20.51
CA LYS A 954 -27.29 -25.81 19.10
C LYS A 954 -28.63 -26.54 18.98
N LEU A 955 -29.57 -25.98 18.22
CA LEU A 955 -30.79 -26.69 17.84
C LEU A 955 -30.42 -27.84 16.88
N LEU A 956 -30.92 -29.04 17.17
CA LEU A 956 -30.70 -30.26 16.39
C LEU A 956 -32.05 -30.89 16.01
N ASN A 957 -32.12 -31.53 14.84
CA ASN A 957 -33.28 -32.37 14.47
C ASN A 957 -33.16 -33.80 15.08
N LYS A 958 -34.16 -34.65 14.86
CA LYS A 958 -34.16 -36.06 15.31
C LYS A 958 -32.99 -36.89 14.77
N ALA A 959 -32.45 -36.55 13.61
CA ALA A 959 -31.22 -37.14 13.06
C ALA A 959 -29.92 -36.61 13.72
N LYS A 960 -30.01 -35.77 14.76
CA LYS A 960 -28.88 -35.10 15.45
C LYS A 960 -28.07 -34.18 14.53
N LEU A 961 -28.70 -33.63 13.48
CA LEU A 961 -28.09 -32.66 12.57
C LEU A 961 -28.43 -31.24 13.00
N LYS A 962 -27.45 -30.33 12.85
CA LYS A 962 -27.62 -28.90 13.16
C LYS A 962 -28.62 -28.26 12.19
N VAL A 963 -29.54 -27.49 12.74
CA VAL A 963 -30.51 -26.70 11.98
C VAL A 963 -30.17 -25.21 12.00
N ASP A 964 -30.27 -24.60 10.84
CA ASP A 964 -30.05 -23.18 10.56
C ASP A 964 -31.33 -22.55 9.99
N GLN A 965 -31.45 -21.22 10.09
CA GLN A 965 -32.47 -20.40 9.42
C GLN A 965 -31.80 -19.47 8.41
N ILE A 966 -32.59 -18.93 7.48
CA ILE A 966 -32.12 -17.88 6.57
C ILE A 966 -32.33 -16.53 7.23
N ALA A 967 -31.24 -15.77 7.30
CA ALA A 967 -31.24 -14.39 7.74
C ALA A 967 -30.72 -13.47 6.63
N SER A 968 -31.12 -12.20 6.69
CA SER A 968 -30.58 -11.12 5.87
C SER A 968 -29.57 -10.36 6.71
N LYS A 969 -28.40 -10.12 6.15
CA LYS A 969 -27.36 -9.30 6.77
C LYS A 969 -27.21 -7.98 5.99
N PRO A 970 -27.16 -6.82 6.67
CA PRO A 970 -26.96 -5.53 6.01
C PRO A 970 -25.59 -5.46 5.30
N PRO A 971 -25.34 -4.42 4.50
CA PRO A 971 -24.04 -4.21 3.85
C PRO A 971 -22.86 -4.19 4.83
N PHE A 972 -21.70 -4.72 4.42
CA PHE A 972 -20.48 -4.72 5.22
C PHE A 972 -19.73 -3.38 5.14
N LEU A 973 -19.58 -2.73 6.29
CA LEU A 973 -18.98 -1.40 6.42
C LEU A 973 -17.52 -1.41 6.88
N GLY A 974 -17.07 -2.48 7.53
CA GLY A 974 -15.72 -2.59 8.09
C GLY A 974 -14.62 -2.76 7.05
N GLN A 975 -13.37 -2.81 7.54
CA GLN A 975 -12.20 -2.98 6.70
C GLN A 975 -12.22 -4.37 6.04
N TRP A 976 -12.10 -4.42 4.71
CA TRP A 976 -11.98 -5.67 3.95
C TRP A 976 -10.59 -5.75 3.31
N THR A 977 -9.71 -6.55 3.89
CA THR A 977 -8.40 -6.77 3.29
C THR A 977 -8.57 -7.51 1.97
N THR A 978 -7.83 -7.07 0.95
CA THR A 978 -7.87 -7.69 -0.37
C THR A 978 -6.52 -8.34 -0.62
N PRO A 979 -6.47 -9.68 -0.77
CA PRO A 979 -5.21 -10.34 -1.05
C PRO A 979 -4.62 -9.80 -2.35
N ASN A 980 -3.43 -9.25 -2.23
CA ASN A 980 -2.62 -8.77 -3.34
C ASN A 980 -1.59 -9.85 -3.68
N PRO A 981 -1.77 -10.61 -4.78
CA PRO A 981 -0.88 -11.72 -5.07
C PRO A 981 0.53 -11.23 -5.43
N LEU A 982 1.52 -12.03 -5.06
CA LEU A 982 2.91 -11.78 -5.42
C LEU A 982 3.23 -12.53 -6.71
N GLU A 983 3.85 -11.86 -7.66
CA GLU A 983 4.39 -12.52 -8.84
C GLU A 983 5.82 -13.01 -8.57
N ILE A 984 6.06 -14.28 -8.89
CA ILE A 984 7.36 -14.95 -8.80
C ILE A 984 7.71 -15.45 -10.21
N VAL A 985 8.83 -15.02 -10.78
CA VAL A 985 9.32 -15.60 -12.04
C VAL A 985 10.67 -16.26 -11.82
N VAL A 986 10.69 -17.58 -12.01
CA VAL A 986 11.91 -18.38 -11.92
C VAL A 986 12.62 -18.31 -13.27
N THR A 987 13.88 -17.87 -13.26
CA THR A 987 14.68 -17.64 -14.49
C THR A 987 15.86 -18.60 -14.55
N LEU A 988 17.07 -18.14 -14.17
CA LEU A 988 18.28 -18.96 -14.12
C LEU A 988 18.11 -20.09 -13.10
N ARG A 989 18.45 -21.32 -13.53
CA ARG A 989 18.25 -22.56 -12.76
C ARG A 989 19.42 -23.51 -13.03
N GLN A 990 19.67 -24.41 -12.08
CA GLN A 990 20.50 -25.59 -12.35
C GLN A 990 19.68 -26.67 -13.07
N GLU A 991 20.36 -27.61 -13.75
CA GLU A 991 19.73 -28.65 -14.58
C GLU A 991 18.70 -29.50 -13.81
N ASN A 992 19.01 -29.84 -12.56
CA ASN A 992 18.13 -30.67 -11.70
C ASN A 992 17.02 -29.86 -11.00
N ASP A 993 16.99 -28.54 -11.15
CA ASP A 993 16.03 -27.71 -10.43
C ASP A 993 14.63 -27.77 -11.07
N LYS A 994 13.66 -28.16 -10.24
CA LYS A 994 12.24 -28.06 -10.60
C LYS A 994 11.75 -26.64 -10.32
N PRO A 995 11.21 -25.91 -11.32
CA PRO A 995 10.82 -24.52 -11.14
C PRO A 995 9.69 -24.37 -10.10
N ASP A 996 8.74 -25.31 -10.06
CA ASP A 996 7.66 -25.35 -9.06
C ASP A 996 8.22 -25.41 -7.62
N ARG A 997 9.32 -26.14 -7.41
CA ARG A 997 9.97 -26.27 -6.10
C ARG A 997 10.70 -25.01 -5.69
N LEU A 998 11.35 -24.33 -6.63
CA LEU A 998 11.99 -23.03 -6.39
C LEU A 998 10.96 -21.95 -6.04
N ALA A 999 9.86 -21.89 -6.79
CA ALA A 999 8.76 -20.97 -6.48
C ALA A 999 8.14 -21.26 -5.11
N ALA A 1000 7.97 -22.53 -4.73
CA ALA A 1000 7.50 -22.93 -3.41
C ALA A 1000 8.49 -22.59 -2.27
N LEU A 1001 9.80 -22.69 -2.52
CA LEU A 1001 10.82 -22.24 -1.58
C LEU A 1001 10.71 -20.72 -1.36
N VAL A 1002 10.58 -19.93 -2.42
CA VAL A 1002 10.39 -18.48 -2.33
C VAL A 1002 9.09 -18.11 -1.62
N GLU A 1003 7.99 -18.77 -1.96
CA GLU A 1003 6.72 -18.64 -1.24
C GLU A 1003 6.91 -18.95 0.24
N SER A 1004 7.75 -19.94 0.57
CA SER A 1004 8.01 -20.34 1.95
C SER A 1004 8.80 -19.34 2.80
N LEU A 1005 9.53 -18.46 2.15
CA LEU A 1005 10.26 -17.37 2.80
C LEU A 1005 9.36 -16.18 3.13
N ARG A 1006 8.06 -16.26 2.79
CA ARG A 1006 7.06 -15.27 3.16
C ARG A 1006 6.34 -15.61 4.48
N TYR A 1007 6.78 -16.65 5.20
CA TYR A 1007 6.33 -17.01 6.55
C TYR A 1007 7.51 -17.42 7.45
N SER A 1008 7.26 -17.55 8.76
CA SER A 1008 8.28 -17.71 9.82
C SER A 1008 9.17 -16.48 10.05
N PHE A 1009 8.59 -15.29 9.93
CA PHE A 1009 9.14 -14.13 10.63
C PHE A 1009 8.78 -14.35 12.10
N GLY A 1010 9.75 -14.47 13.00
CA GLY A 1010 9.42 -14.65 14.42
C GLY A 1010 8.37 -13.63 14.89
N HIS A 1011 8.44 -12.39 14.37
CA HIS A 1011 7.63 -11.23 14.76
C HIS A 1011 6.34 -10.99 13.97
N TYR A 1012 6.00 -11.79 12.95
CA TYR A 1012 4.70 -11.66 12.24
C TYR A 1012 3.95 -12.98 12.20
N SER A 1013 2.68 -12.93 12.59
CA SER A 1013 1.78 -14.10 12.53
C SER A 1013 1.26 -14.38 11.14
N ASP A 1014 1.36 -13.37 10.31
CA ASP A 1014 0.73 -13.30 9.02
C ASP A 1014 1.76 -13.33 7.89
N TRP A 1015 1.26 -13.76 6.74
CA TRP A 1015 2.05 -13.89 5.52
C TRP A 1015 2.51 -12.51 5.03
N SER A 1016 3.82 -12.30 4.94
CA SER A 1016 4.38 -11.03 4.46
C SER A 1016 4.09 -10.76 2.98
N SER A 1017 4.10 -9.48 2.61
CA SER A 1017 3.96 -9.03 1.21
C SER A 1017 5.16 -9.39 0.33
N LEU A 1018 6.32 -9.70 0.92
CA LEU A 1018 7.55 -10.09 0.23
C LEU A 1018 8.28 -11.22 0.94
N PRO A 1019 9.06 -12.05 0.22
CA PRO A 1019 10.00 -12.98 0.83
C PRO A 1019 10.98 -12.26 1.75
N ALA A 1020 11.43 -12.93 2.81
CA ALA A 1020 12.05 -12.27 3.95
C ALA A 1020 13.24 -11.36 3.62
N THR A 1021 14.18 -11.77 2.77
CA THR A 1021 15.34 -10.93 2.40
C THR A 1021 14.98 -9.63 1.68
N LEU A 1022 13.80 -9.55 1.06
CA LEU A 1022 13.29 -8.34 0.44
C LEU A 1022 12.35 -7.56 1.38
N PHE A 1023 11.72 -8.24 2.34
CA PHE A 1023 10.79 -7.62 3.30
C PHE A 1023 11.50 -6.71 4.31
N PHE A 1024 12.73 -7.05 4.71
CA PHE A 1024 13.51 -6.27 5.68
C PHE A 1024 14.00 -4.90 5.17
N GLU A 1025 13.81 -4.59 3.90
CA GLU A 1025 14.05 -3.25 3.34
C GLU A 1025 13.36 -2.13 4.14
N ARG A 1026 12.14 -2.40 4.64
CA ARG A 1026 11.41 -1.43 5.48
C ARG A 1026 12.12 -1.08 6.78
N VAL A 1027 12.86 -2.04 7.37
CA VAL A 1027 13.65 -1.80 8.59
C VAL A 1027 14.86 -0.94 8.24
N VAL A 1028 15.51 -1.19 7.10
CA VAL A 1028 16.62 -0.34 6.64
C VAL A 1028 16.16 1.10 6.42
N ARG A 1029 15.00 1.28 5.79
CA ARG A 1029 14.40 2.61 5.53
C ARG A 1029 14.23 3.44 6.80
N ASP A 1030 13.82 2.80 7.89
CA ASP A 1030 13.63 3.46 9.18
C ASP A 1030 14.92 4.13 9.69
N TYR A 1031 16.10 3.62 9.31
CA TYR A 1031 17.40 4.13 9.75
C TYR A 1031 17.98 5.22 8.83
N ILE A 1032 17.31 5.53 7.72
CA ILE A 1032 17.73 6.60 6.82
C ILE A 1032 17.00 7.88 7.20
N SER A 1033 17.56 8.65 8.13
CA SER A 1033 16.91 9.86 8.67
C SER A 1033 16.68 10.94 7.61
N GLU A 1034 17.54 11.03 6.59
CA GLU A 1034 17.39 11.91 5.42
C GLU A 1034 16.05 11.70 4.70
N PHE A 1035 15.46 10.50 4.75
CA PHE A 1035 14.18 10.23 4.10
C PHE A 1035 12.99 10.81 4.87
N ALA A 1036 13.12 11.01 6.18
CA ALA A 1036 12.05 11.48 7.06
C ALA A 1036 12.12 13.00 7.34
N ILE A 1037 13.30 13.61 7.19
CA ILE A 1037 13.52 15.04 7.45
C ILE A 1037 13.35 15.79 6.12
N VAL A 1038 12.14 16.30 5.88
CA VAL A 1038 11.81 17.05 4.65
C VAL A 1038 12.39 18.46 4.72
N GLU A 1039 13.10 18.90 3.67
CA GLU A 1039 13.47 20.32 3.48
C GLU A 1039 12.28 21.06 2.83
N ASP A 1040 11.89 22.22 3.36
CA ASP A 1040 10.75 23.00 2.81
C ASP A 1040 10.97 23.36 1.31
N GLU A 1041 12.23 23.44 0.85
CA GLU A 1041 12.62 23.71 -0.55
C GLU A 1041 12.48 22.49 -1.47
N GLU A 1042 12.63 21.25 -0.96
CA GLU A 1042 12.38 20.04 -1.77
C GLU A 1042 10.89 19.83 -2.02
N THR A 1043 10.01 20.32 -1.15
CA THR A 1043 8.55 20.30 -1.38
C THR A 1043 8.14 21.17 -2.57
N GLU A 1044 8.86 22.24 -2.87
CA GLU A 1044 8.58 23.08 -4.04
C GLU A 1044 9.01 22.37 -5.33
N GLU A 1045 10.23 21.80 -5.38
CA GLU A 1045 10.71 21.00 -6.53
C GLU A 1045 9.96 19.65 -6.68
N GLU A 1046 9.55 18.99 -5.59
CA GLU A 1046 8.76 17.75 -5.61
C GLU A 1046 7.28 18.02 -5.94
N SER A 1047 6.70 19.16 -5.57
CA SER A 1047 5.36 19.54 -6.03
C SER A 1047 5.34 19.80 -7.54
N ASP A 1048 6.43 20.34 -8.08
CA ASP A 1048 6.64 20.47 -9.51
C ASP A 1048 6.81 19.09 -10.18
N LEU A 1049 7.45 18.11 -9.52
CA LEU A 1049 7.57 16.72 -9.99
C LEU A 1049 6.29 15.88 -9.87
N GLU A 1050 5.48 16.06 -8.83
CA GLU A 1050 4.16 15.43 -8.69
C GLU A 1050 3.15 16.02 -9.68
N GLN A 1051 3.32 17.27 -10.11
CA GLN A 1051 2.60 17.86 -11.25
C GLN A 1051 3.17 17.43 -12.62
N MET A 1052 4.35 16.80 -12.65
CA MET A 1052 5.00 16.26 -13.86
C MET A 1052 4.73 14.77 -14.11
N THR A 1053 4.02 14.04 -13.23
CA THR A 1053 3.71 12.59 -13.37
C THR A 1053 2.22 12.28 -13.29
#